data_AF-A0A935T959-F1
#
_entry.id   AF-A0A935T959-F1
#
_cell.length_a   1.000
_cell.length_b   1.000
_cell.length_c   1.000
_cell.angle_alpha   90.00
_cell.angle_beta   90.00
_cell.angle_gamma   90.00
#
_symmetry.space_group_name_H-M   'P 1'
#
loop_
_entity.id
_entity.type
_entity.pdbx_description
1 polymer ?
#
loop_
_entity_poly.entity_id
_entity_poly.type
_entity_poly.pdbx_seq_one_letter_code
_entity_poly.pdbx_strand_id
1 'polypeptide(L)'
;MSDHTVCRNIRVSGVVQGVGFRPFVWRLARELGLVGWVRNDSRGVEIEVSGAAVQVNNLVERLELDAPPLARVSSVVARDTAPARVNQGFVIIDSRSGRAATMIGHDTAVCRDCLSEMFDPGSPRWRYAFTNCTNCGPRYTISRGLPYDRSRTSLKSFAMCPRCQCEYRRPDDRRFHAEANCCPKCGPQLFLLDAEGHRLPDDPLATALAMLRQGKIVAIKGLGGFHLACDARNAVAVALLRERKQRDEKPFVVMLANASSAAPLVQMGVGEPGLLTLSTRPAILLRKRSSCDAALPGVAPGLAWLGVMLPYTPVQFLLFHEAAKRPAGMGWLERAQDLALVMTSANPGGEPLVVGNSEALLRLYGIADAFLMHDRDIVARCDDSVARITPSGLQFIRRARGYTPRAIKLPVSGPSVLAVGAWFKNTICVTRGDEAFVSQHIGDLDNAAVCDFLDESVAQLVKFLGVEPAIVAHDLHPDFHSTRFAADFAQQRRLPLLGVQHHHAHAAAVLAEHGRQGSHLALALDGVGLGTDGAAWGGELLRVDGASFERLGHLVPLALPGGDRAANEPWRMAAAVLHRLGRNSEIAERFAAQQAARAVAQMLAGDIHCPPTTSMGRMFDAAAGLLGIKAVMAYEGQAAMAMEGMAQCYGDILPLEQGWKIDQGRLDLLPLLAALADERNAERGAALFHATLAAAITDWLRVLAPGEEAVVASGGCFLNQVLVRALRSRFGVQGIRLIEARQVPPNDGGLAVGQAWIALQHLLGH
;
A
#
# COMPACT_ATOMS: atom_id res chain seq x y z
N MET A 1 -2.39 -19.10 -53.87
CA MET A 1 -1.26 -18.30 -53.38
C MET A 1 -0.42 -19.24 -52.54
N SER A 2 0.89 -19.31 -52.73
CA SER A 2 1.76 -20.19 -51.96
C SER A 2 1.88 -19.66 -50.51
N ASP A 3 1.72 -20.56 -49.53
CA ASP A 3 1.99 -20.23 -48.13
C ASP A 3 3.49 -19.99 -47.94
N HIS A 4 3.89 -18.73 -48.03
CA HIS A 4 5.27 -18.33 -47.77
C HIS A 4 5.58 -18.62 -46.30
N THR A 5 6.40 -19.64 -46.08
CA THR A 5 6.89 -19.97 -44.74
C THR A 5 7.89 -18.92 -44.30
N VAL A 6 7.63 -18.26 -43.17
CA VAL A 6 8.55 -17.30 -42.54
C VAL A 6 9.06 -17.89 -41.23
N CYS A 7 10.26 -17.49 -40.81
CA CYS A 7 10.76 -17.72 -39.46
C CYS A 7 10.98 -16.36 -38.78
N ARG A 8 10.49 -16.22 -37.56
CA ARG A 8 10.63 -14.99 -36.76
C ARG A 8 11.13 -15.26 -35.37
N ASN A 9 12.05 -14.42 -34.92
CA ASN A 9 12.34 -14.23 -33.51
C ASN A 9 11.42 -13.12 -32.98
N ILE A 10 10.55 -13.45 -32.03
CA ILE A 10 9.60 -12.53 -31.41
C ILE A 10 10.01 -12.31 -29.96
N ARG A 11 10.13 -11.04 -29.59
CA ARG A 11 10.47 -10.57 -28.26
C ARG A 11 9.24 -9.96 -27.60
N VAL A 12 8.80 -10.53 -26.48
CA VAL A 12 7.70 -9.99 -25.67
C VAL A 12 8.23 -9.43 -24.35
N SER A 13 7.90 -8.17 -24.06
CA SER A 13 8.37 -7.43 -22.87
C SER A 13 7.20 -7.00 -21.98
N GLY A 14 7.46 -6.71 -20.71
CA GLY A 14 6.47 -6.32 -19.70
C GLY A 14 6.36 -7.33 -18.55
N VAL A 15 5.17 -7.41 -17.93
CA VAL A 15 4.86 -8.40 -16.88
C VAL A 15 4.45 -9.70 -17.56
N VAL A 16 5.45 -10.48 -17.99
CA VAL A 16 5.25 -11.73 -18.75
C VAL A 16 5.91 -12.96 -18.09
N GLN A 17 6.56 -12.79 -16.93
CA GLN A 17 7.12 -13.92 -16.17
C GLN A 17 6.35 -14.19 -14.86
N GLY A 18 6.19 -15.47 -14.53
CA GLY A 18 5.37 -15.93 -13.40
C GLY A 18 3.86 -15.84 -13.60
N VAL A 19 3.39 -15.47 -14.79
CA VAL A 19 1.97 -15.18 -15.10
C VAL A 19 1.33 -16.17 -16.08
N GLY A 20 1.93 -17.35 -16.25
CA GLY A 20 1.44 -18.38 -17.19
C GLY A 20 1.71 -18.09 -18.68
N PHE A 21 2.57 -17.12 -19.01
CA PHE A 21 2.81 -16.70 -20.40
C PHE A 21 3.41 -17.81 -21.28
N ARG A 22 4.47 -18.52 -20.84
CA ARG A 22 5.06 -19.65 -21.61
C ARG A 22 4.00 -20.72 -21.99
N PRO A 23 3.17 -21.24 -21.05
CA PRO A 23 1.98 -22.05 -21.36
C PRO A 23 1.05 -21.46 -22.42
N PHE A 24 0.73 -20.17 -22.31
CA PHE A 24 -0.15 -19.48 -23.25
C PHE A 24 0.42 -19.45 -24.67
N VAL A 25 1.67 -18.98 -24.83
CA VAL A 25 2.36 -18.97 -26.13
C VAL A 25 2.39 -20.36 -26.75
N TRP A 26 2.72 -21.39 -25.95
CA TRP A 26 2.78 -22.77 -26.43
C TRP A 26 1.43 -23.27 -26.95
N ARG A 27 0.32 -22.97 -26.26
CA ARG A 27 -1.02 -23.37 -26.70
C ARG A 27 -1.41 -22.63 -27.99
N LEU A 28 -1.22 -21.32 -28.01
CA LEU A 28 -1.52 -20.44 -29.14
C LEU A 28 -0.72 -20.83 -30.39
N ALA A 29 0.58 -21.08 -30.27
CA ALA A 29 1.40 -21.52 -31.39
C ALA A 29 0.94 -22.87 -31.96
N ARG A 30 0.49 -23.82 -31.12
CA ARG A 30 -0.06 -25.11 -31.58
C ARG A 30 -1.45 -25.00 -32.19
N GLU A 31 -2.31 -24.13 -31.66
CA GLU A 31 -3.62 -23.80 -32.24
C GLU A 31 -3.47 -23.27 -33.68
N LEU A 32 -2.44 -22.45 -33.91
CA LEU A 32 -2.11 -21.85 -35.20
C LEU A 32 -1.24 -22.76 -36.11
N GLY A 33 -0.96 -24.01 -35.71
CA GLY A 33 -0.18 -24.97 -36.50
C GLY A 33 1.32 -24.63 -36.67
N LEU A 34 1.88 -23.80 -35.79
CA LEU A 34 3.25 -23.30 -35.88
C LEU A 34 4.28 -24.23 -35.21
N VAL A 35 5.53 -24.17 -35.66
CA VAL A 35 6.67 -24.90 -35.08
C VAL A 35 7.71 -23.94 -34.52
N GLY A 36 8.50 -24.36 -33.51
CA GLY A 36 9.48 -23.48 -32.87
C GLY A 36 9.59 -23.66 -31.36
N TRP A 37 9.91 -22.58 -30.63
CA TRP A 37 10.07 -22.63 -29.17
C TRP A 37 9.75 -21.31 -28.46
N VAL A 38 9.51 -21.41 -27.15
CA VAL A 38 9.41 -20.27 -26.23
C VAL A 38 10.24 -20.48 -24.96
N ARG A 39 10.89 -19.42 -24.47
CA ARG A 39 11.61 -19.40 -23.18
C ARG A 39 11.43 -18.10 -22.41
N ASN A 40 11.67 -18.17 -21.11
CA ASN A 40 11.99 -16.99 -20.31
C ASN A 40 13.48 -16.67 -20.50
N ASP A 41 13.84 -15.41 -20.65
CA ASP A 41 15.22 -14.96 -20.43
C ASP A 41 15.23 -13.75 -19.48
N SER A 42 16.34 -13.04 -19.39
CA SER A 42 16.41 -11.86 -18.53
C SER A 42 15.62 -10.66 -19.06
N ARG A 43 15.31 -10.59 -20.36
CA ARG A 43 14.64 -9.45 -21.02
C ARG A 43 13.14 -9.64 -21.22
N GLY A 44 12.62 -10.86 -21.11
CA GLY A 44 11.18 -11.10 -21.20
C GLY A 44 10.86 -12.54 -21.54
N VAL A 45 9.92 -12.69 -22.45
CA VAL A 45 9.68 -13.95 -23.15
C VAL A 45 10.30 -13.83 -24.54
N GLU A 46 11.07 -14.84 -24.92
CA GLU A 46 11.65 -14.99 -26.25
C GLU A 46 10.98 -16.16 -26.94
N ILE A 47 10.58 -15.94 -28.18
CA ILE A 47 9.88 -16.88 -29.02
C ILE A 47 10.65 -16.97 -30.33
N GLU A 48 10.85 -18.18 -30.83
CA GLU A 48 11.24 -18.39 -32.22
C GLU A 48 10.15 -19.26 -32.85
N VAL A 49 9.66 -18.84 -34.01
CA VAL A 49 8.49 -19.47 -34.62
C VAL A 49 8.63 -19.50 -36.13
N SER A 50 8.25 -20.63 -36.72
CA SER A 50 8.23 -20.87 -38.16
C SER A 50 6.86 -21.39 -38.58
N GLY A 51 6.40 -20.93 -39.74
CA GLY A 51 5.13 -21.37 -40.33
C GLY A 51 4.65 -20.40 -41.41
N ALA A 52 3.42 -20.59 -41.89
CA ALA A 52 2.79 -19.68 -42.85
C ALA A 52 2.73 -18.25 -42.30
N ALA A 53 3.10 -17.26 -43.12
CA ALA A 53 3.19 -15.85 -42.72
C ALA A 53 1.92 -15.31 -42.02
N VAL A 54 0.74 -15.72 -42.50
CA VAL A 54 -0.57 -15.35 -41.91
C VAL A 54 -0.67 -15.85 -40.46
N GLN A 55 -0.28 -17.08 -40.19
CA GLN A 55 -0.36 -17.67 -38.85
C GLN A 55 0.69 -17.08 -37.89
N VAL A 56 1.88 -16.74 -38.41
CA VAL A 56 2.91 -16.05 -37.62
C VAL A 56 2.49 -14.61 -37.26
N ASN A 57 1.79 -13.90 -38.16
CA ASN A 57 1.19 -12.59 -37.85
C ASN A 57 0.06 -12.72 -36.81
N ASN A 58 -0.84 -13.69 -36.99
CA ASN A 58 -1.94 -13.97 -36.06
C ASN A 58 -1.42 -14.29 -34.64
N LEU A 59 -0.30 -15.04 -34.53
CA LEU A 59 0.40 -15.24 -33.26
C LEU A 59 0.84 -13.89 -32.66
N VAL A 60 1.52 -13.03 -33.44
CA VAL A 60 2.01 -11.72 -32.97
C VAL A 60 0.88 -10.84 -32.41
N GLU A 61 -0.25 -10.76 -33.11
CA GLU A 61 -1.43 -9.98 -32.67
C GLU A 61 -2.06 -10.57 -31.40
N ARG A 62 -2.28 -11.89 -31.38
CA ARG A 62 -2.91 -12.57 -30.23
C ARG A 62 -2.02 -12.63 -28.99
N LEU A 63 -0.69 -12.52 -29.12
CA LEU A 63 0.21 -12.40 -27.97
C LEU A 63 -0.11 -11.19 -27.07
N GLU A 64 -0.66 -10.10 -27.62
CA GLU A 64 -1.10 -8.93 -26.86
C GLU A 64 -2.58 -9.03 -26.46
N LEU A 65 -3.45 -9.44 -27.39
CA LEU A 65 -4.91 -9.47 -27.20
C LEU A 65 -5.40 -10.58 -26.24
N ASP A 66 -4.87 -11.79 -26.38
CA ASP A 66 -5.32 -12.98 -25.64
C ASP A 66 -4.44 -13.26 -24.39
N ALA A 67 -3.65 -12.27 -23.97
CA ALA A 67 -2.66 -12.44 -22.91
C ALA A 67 -3.29 -12.97 -21.58
N PRO A 68 -2.58 -13.82 -20.80
CA PRO A 68 -3.10 -14.35 -19.54
C PRO A 68 -3.57 -13.26 -18.57
N PRO A 69 -4.57 -13.51 -17.70
CA PRO A 69 -5.18 -12.46 -16.86
C PRO A 69 -4.24 -11.73 -15.88
N LEU A 70 -3.07 -12.30 -15.59
CA LEU A 70 -2.03 -11.68 -14.76
C LEU A 70 -0.90 -11.05 -15.57
N ALA A 71 -0.87 -11.27 -16.89
CA ALA A 71 0.12 -10.73 -17.78
C ALA A 71 -0.21 -9.29 -18.16
N ARG A 72 0.82 -8.50 -18.42
CA ARG A 72 0.70 -7.19 -19.06
C ARG A 72 1.81 -7.04 -20.07
N VAL A 73 1.50 -7.25 -21.33
CA VAL A 73 2.43 -7.01 -22.43
C VAL A 73 2.62 -5.50 -22.59
N SER A 74 3.87 -5.10 -22.80
CA SER A 74 4.28 -3.70 -22.98
C SER A 74 4.91 -3.45 -24.35
N SER A 75 5.43 -4.50 -24.99
CA SER A 75 5.82 -4.50 -26.40
C SER A 75 5.96 -5.92 -26.94
N VAL A 76 5.55 -6.13 -28.18
CA VAL A 76 5.93 -7.27 -29.02
C VAL A 76 6.79 -6.77 -30.18
N VAL A 77 8.03 -7.24 -30.26
CA VAL A 77 8.96 -6.91 -31.34
C VAL A 77 9.28 -8.19 -32.10
N ALA A 78 8.71 -8.34 -33.30
CA ALA A 78 9.00 -9.44 -34.21
C ALA A 78 10.11 -9.06 -35.19
N ARG A 79 11.05 -9.96 -35.44
CA ARG A 79 12.11 -9.81 -36.44
C ARG A 79 12.21 -11.09 -37.27
N ASP A 80 12.29 -10.95 -38.59
CA ASP A 80 12.58 -12.09 -39.46
C ASP A 80 13.97 -12.65 -39.14
N THR A 81 14.10 -13.98 -39.19
CA THR A 81 15.34 -14.68 -38.85
C THR A 81 15.52 -15.92 -39.72
N ALA A 82 16.75 -16.44 -39.78
CA ALA A 82 17.00 -17.70 -40.47
C ALA A 82 16.45 -18.86 -39.62
N PRO A 83 15.79 -19.87 -40.21
CA PRO A 83 15.23 -20.98 -39.46
C PRO A 83 16.34 -21.78 -38.75
N ALA A 84 16.44 -21.63 -37.43
CA ALA A 84 17.21 -22.57 -36.62
C ALA A 84 16.51 -23.95 -36.65
N ARG A 85 17.28 -25.02 -36.40
CA ARG A 85 16.89 -26.42 -36.61
C ARG A 85 15.44 -26.69 -36.17
N VAL A 86 14.59 -27.01 -37.15
CA VAL A 86 13.15 -27.23 -36.95
C VAL A 86 12.94 -28.48 -36.08
N ASN A 87 12.56 -28.26 -34.82
CA ASN A 87 12.02 -29.31 -33.97
C ASN A 87 10.64 -29.76 -34.50
N GLN A 88 10.25 -31.00 -34.21
CA GLN A 88 8.88 -31.43 -34.48
C GLN A 88 7.92 -30.71 -33.51
N GLY A 89 7.17 -29.73 -34.03
CA GLY A 89 6.18 -28.96 -33.27
C GLY A 89 6.76 -27.74 -32.54
N PHE A 90 6.00 -27.25 -31.56
CA PHE A 90 6.36 -26.10 -30.73
C PHE A 90 6.63 -26.54 -29.28
N VAL A 91 7.72 -26.05 -28.67
CA VAL A 91 8.20 -26.53 -27.35
C VAL A 91 8.55 -25.40 -26.38
N ILE A 92 8.40 -25.62 -25.08
CA ILE A 92 8.92 -24.72 -24.04
C ILE A 92 10.32 -25.20 -23.68
N ILE A 93 11.32 -24.33 -23.77
CA ILE A 93 12.73 -24.66 -23.48
C ILE A 93 13.25 -23.93 -22.23
N ASP A 94 14.40 -24.38 -21.73
CA ASP A 94 15.00 -23.87 -20.50
C ASP A 94 15.29 -22.36 -20.52
N SER A 95 15.15 -21.75 -19.35
CA SER A 95 15.26 -20.30 -19.17
C SER A 95 16.72 -19.83 -19.27
N ARG A 96 17.01 -18.79 -20.05
CA ARG A 96 18.38 -18.26 -20.21
C ARG A 96 18.68 -17.15 -19.20
N SER A 97 19.84 -17.22 -18.53
CA SER A 97 20.33 -16.16 -17.63
C SER A 97 20.95 -14.98 -18.40
N GLY A 98 20.84 -13.76 -17.85
CA GLY A 98 21.38 -12.52 -18.40
C GLY A 98 21.04 -11.32 -17.50
N ARG A 99 21.42 -10.09 -17.90
CA ARG A 99 21.06 -8.84 -17.17
C ARG A 99 19.55 -8.58 -17.25
N ALA A 100 18.90 -8.39 -16.11
CA ALA A 100 17.44 -8.32 -16.02
C ALA A 100 16.85 -7.04 -16.64
N ALA A 101 15.85 -7.20 -17.50
CA ALA A 101 15.03 -6.16 -18.10
C ALA A 101 13.54 -6.59 -18.21
N THR A 102 13.12 -7.61 -17.44
CA THR A 102 11.74 -8.11 -17.35
C THR A 102 11.23 -8.07 -15.92
N MET A 103 9.95 -8.41 -15.73
CA MET A 103 9.23 -8.32 -14.47
C MET A 103 8.57 -9.62 -14.05
N ILE A 104 8.59 -9.86 -12.73
CA ILE A 104 7.76 -10.87 -12.06
C ILE A 104 6.36 -10.31 -11.81
N GLY A 105 5.34 -11.17 -11.85
CA GLY A 105 4.02 -10.85 -11.29
C GLY A 105 4.05 -10.55 -9.78
N HIS A 106 3.06 -9.82 -9.30
CA HIS A 106 2.79 -9.61 -7.87
C HIS A 106 2.14 -10.87 -7.25
N ASP A 107 2.14 -10.96 -5.92
CA ASP A 107 1.45 -12.05 -5.22
C ASP A 107 -0.06 -11.93 -5.34
N THR A 108 -0.74 -13.05 -5.57
CA THR A 108 -2.19 -13.10 -5.84
C THR A 108 -2.91 -14.09 -4.94
N ALA A 109 -4.16 -13.78 -4.62
CA ALA A 109 -5.04 -14.66 -3.85
C ALA A 109 -5.38 -15.95 -4.62
N VAL A 110 -5.71 -17.01 -3.89
CA VAL A 110 -6.10 -18.31 -4.47
C VAL A 110 -7.27 -18.15 -5.45
N CYS A 111 -7.14 -18.67 -6.68
CA CYS A 111 -8.22 -18.60 -7.67
C CYS A 111 -9.35 -19.59 -7.35
N ARG A 112 -10.53 -19.34 -7.94
CA ARG A 112 -11.74 -20.15 -7.75
C ARG A 112 -11.51 -21.64 -8.06
N ASP A 113 -10.72 -21.97 -9.09
CA ASP A 113 -10.43 -23.36 -9.46
C ASP A 113 -9.58 -24.08 -8.40
N CYS A 114 -8.63 -23.38 -7.78
CA CYS A 114 -7.80 -23.92 -6.70
C CYS A 114 -8.58 -24.03 -5.39
N LEU A 115 -9.52 -23.12 -5.13
CA LEU A 115 -10.48 -23.26 -4.02
C LEU A 115 -11.43 -24.45 -4.24
N SER A 116 -11.92 -24.65 -5.46
CA SER A 116 -12.77 -25.80 -5.82
C SER A 116 -12.06 -27.13 -5.53
N GLU A 117 -10.81 -27.30 -5.96
CA GLU A 117 -9.99 -28.47 -5.60
C GLU A 117 -9.66 -28.57 -4.11
N MET A 118 -9.57 -27.45 -3.39
CA MET A 118 -9.26 -27.46 -1.96
C MET A 118 -10.47 -27.89 -1.13
N PHE A 119 -11.68 -27.63 -1.64
CA PHE A 119 -12.94 -27.96 -0.99
C PHE A 119 -13.68 -29.15 -1.62
N ASP A 120 -13.01 -29.93 -2.46
CA ASP A 120 -13.50 -31.23 -2.94
C ASP A 120 -12.84 -32.37 -2.15
N PRO A 121 -13.57 -33.19 -1.35
CA PRO A 121 -13.01 -34.34 -0.64
C PRO A 121 -12.40 -35.42 -1.55
N GLY A 122 -12.81 -35.50 -2.83
CA GLY A 122 -12.22 -36.41 -3.81
C GLY A 122 -10.89 -35.90 -4.39
N SER A 123 -10.53 -34.64 -4.13
CA SER A 123 -9.34 -34.01 -4.66
C SER A 123 -8.07 -34.47 -3.92
N PRO A 124 -6.95 -34.71 -4.63
CA PRO A 124 -5.62 -34.94 -4.03
C PRO A 124 -5.09 -33.73 -3.24
N ARG A 125 -5.75 -32.57 -3.37
CA ARG A 125 -5.43 -31.30 -2.72
C ARG A 125 -6.56 -30.86 -1.80
N TRP A 126 -7.51 -31.75 -1.45
CA TRP A 126 -8.46 -31.54 -0.36
C TRP A 126 -7.72 -31.00 0.85
N ARG A 127 -8.15 -29.81 1.30
CA ARG A 127 -7.58 -29.07 2.43
C ARG A 127 -6.06 -28.83 2.39
N TYR A 128 -5.44 -28.79 1.21
CA TYR A 128 -3.99 -28.57 1.10
C TYR A 128 -3.60 -27.09 1.18
N ALA A 129 -2.91 -26.73 2.27
CA ALA A 129 -2.54 -25.37 2.68
C ALA A 129 -1.64 -24.56 1.71
N PHE A 130 -1.15 -25.15 0.62
CA PHE A 130 -0.26 -24.49 -0.35
C PHE A 130 -0.70 -24.64 -1.81
N THR A 131 -1.96 -25.02 -2.05
CA THR A 131 -2.50 -25.14 -3.42
C THR A 131 -2.39 -23.83 -4.20
N ASN A 132 -1.96 -23.94 -5.46
CA ASN A 132 -1.85 -22.85 -6.42
C ASN A 132 -1.85 -23.39 -7.86
N CYS A 133 -1.88 -22.47 -8.82
CA CYS A 133 -1.70 -22.71 -10.25
C CYS A 133 -0.99 -21.52 -10.91
N THR A 134 -0.85 -21.53 -12.24
CA THR A 134 -0.26 -20.41 -13.00
C THR A 134 -0.97 -19.07 -12.76
N ASN A 135 -2.26 -19.09 -12.46
CA ASN A 135 -3.14 -17.92 -12.30
C ASN A 135 -3.29 -17.42 -10.85
N CYS A 136 -2.63 -18.04 -9.85
CA CYS A 136 -2.74 -17.58 -8.45
C CYS A 136 -1.54 -17.92 -7.56
N GLY A 137 -1.51 -17.34 -6.36
CA GLY A 137 -0.56 -17.67 -5.29
C GLY A 137 0.65 -16.74 -5.24
N PRO A 138 1.67 -17.10 -4.44
CA PRO A 138 2.86 -16.27 -4.24
C PRO A 138 3.71 -16.16 -5.50
N ARG A 139 4.36 -15.01 -5.66
CA ARG A 139 5.27 -14.68 -6.77
C ARG A 139 6.48 -13.91 -6.22
N TYR A 140 6.29 -12.63 -5.90
CA TYR A 140 7.36 -11.76 -5.40
C TYR A 140 7.90 -12.26 -4.04
N THR A 141 7.02 -12.55 -3.10
CA THR A 141 7.38 -13.03 -1.75
C THR A 141 8.16 -14.35 -1.69
N ILE A 142 8.21 -15.13 -2.78
CA ILE A 142 8.98 -16.38 -2.85
C ILE A 142 10.17 -16.33 -3.83
N SER A 143 10.36 -15.21 -4.54
CA SER A 143 11.36 -15.11 -5.61
C SER A 143 12.70 -14.62 -5.10
N ARG A 144 13.78 -15.35 -5.41
CA ARG A 144 15.17 -14.98 -5.12
C ARG A 144 15.84 -14.26 -6.30
N GLY A 145 15.18 -14.16 -7.46
CA GLY A 145 15.69 -13.46 -8.65
C GLY A 145 15.05 -13.93 -9.96
N LEU A 146 15.38 -13.24 -11.05
CA LEU A 146 14.93 -13.54 -12.42
C LEU A 146 15.98 -14.33 -13.22
N PRO A 147 15.62 -15.06 -14.30
CA PRO A 147 14.27 -15.33 -14.77
C PRO A 147 13.46 -16.16 -13.76
N TYR A 148 12.13 -16.01 -13.77
CA TYR A 148 11.26 -16.71 -12.82
C TYR A 148 11.17 -18.21 -13.16
N ASP A 149 11.68 -19.01 -12.23
CA ASP A 149 11.88 -20.46 -12.34
C ASP A 149 11.92 -21.05 -10.91
N ARG A 150 11.39 -22.26 -10.68
CA ARG A 150 11.37 -22.91 -9.34
C ARG A 150 12.75 -22.92 -8.67
N SER A 151 13.81 -23.14 -9.44
CA SER A 151 15.20 -23.15 -8.95
C SER A 151 15.64 -21.84 -8.29
N ARG A 152 14.98 -20.72 -8.61
CA ARG A 152 15.20 -19.37 -8.06
C ARG A 152 14.10 -18.92 -7.11
N THR A 153 13.36 -19.85 -6.51
CA THR A 153 12.33 -19.56 -5.49
C THR A 153 12.59 -20.26 -4.15
N SER A 154 11.80 -19.97 -3.11
CA SER A 154 11.77 -20.78 -1.90
C SER A 154 11.19 -22.20 -2.09
N LEU A 155 10.66 -22.52 -3.28
CA LEU A 155 10.23 -23.88 -3.65
C LEU A 155 11.38 -24.77 -4.16
N LYS A 156 12.62 -24.26 -4.25
CA LYS A 156 13.82 -25.00 -4.71
C LYS A 156 14.07 -26.31 -3.93
N SER A 157 13.89 -26.29 -2.61
CA SER A 157 14.10 -27.45 -1.72
C SER A 157 13.02 -28.53 -1.84
N PHE A 158 11.87 -28.22 -2.45
CA PHE A 158 10.73 -29.12 -2.56
C PHE A 158 10.74 -29.80 -3.94
N ALA A 159 11.30 -31.00 -4.04
CA ALA A 159 11.27 -31.78 -5.29
C ALA A 159 9.82 -32.19 -5.64
N MET A 160 9.40 -32.03 -6.90
CA MET A 160 8.06 -32.43 -7.32
C MET A 160 7.91 -33.95 -7.35
N CYS A 161 6.85 -34.49 -6.74
CA CYS A 161 6.51 -35.91 -6.91
C CYS A 161 6.05 -36.20 -8.36
N PRO A 162 6.01 -37.48 -8.80
CA PRO A 162 5.65 -37.84 -10.18
C PRO A 162 4.33 -37.26 -10.66
N ARG A 163 3.32 -37.13 -9.77
CA ARG A 163 2.06 -36.46 -10.08
C ARG A 163 2.26 -34.99 -10.43
N CYS A 164 2.91 -34.22 -9.56
CA CYS A 164 3.12 -32.79 -9.79
C CYS A 164 4.04 -32.53 -10.99
N GLN A 165 4.99 -33.44 -11.26
CA GLN A 165 5.84 -33.38 -12.45
C GLN A 165 5.05 -33.67 -13.74
N CYS A 166 4.09 -34.61 -13.70
CA CYS A 166 3.16 -34.85 -14.81
C CYS A 166 2.28 -33.60 -15.06
N GLU A 167 1.62 -33.07 -14.03
CA GLU A 167 0.82 -31.84 -14.11
C GLU A 167 1.64 -30.62 -14.59
N TYR A 168 2.93 -30.51 -14.21
CA TYR A 168 3.83 -29.43 -14.66
C TYR A 168 4.19 -29.53 -16.14
N ARG A 169 4.27 -30.75 -16.69
CA ARG A 169 4.62 -31.04 -18.09
C ARG A 169 3.40 -31.17 -19.02
N ARG A 170 2.22 -31.44 -18.45
CA ARG A 170 0.99 -31.72 -19.21
C ARG A 170 0.29 -30.42 -19.66
N PRO A 171 0.17 -30.12 -20.96
CA PRO A 171 -0.25 -28.79 -21.41
C PRO A 171 -1.74 -28.43 -21.26
N ASP A 172 -2.61 -29.44 -21.17
CA ASP A 172 -4.02 -29.31 -20.82
C ASP A 172 -4.24 -29.06 -19.31
N ASP A 173 -3.21 -29.24 -18.49
CA ASP A 173 -3.29 -28.97 -17.05
C ASP A 173 -3.12 -27.47 -16.73
N ARG A 174 -3.96 -26.94 -15.85
CA ARG A 174 -3.83 -25.57 -15.29
C ARG A 174 -2.54 -25.36 -14.47
N ARG A 175 -1.74 -26.40 -14.26
CA ARG A 175 -0.43 -26.36 -13.61
C ARG A 175 0.75 -26.52 -14.57
N PHE A 176 0.51 -26.56 -15.87
CA PHE A 176 1.55 -26.53 -16.90
C PHE A 176 2.51 -25.35 -16.65
N HIS A 177 3.80 -25.63 -16.43
CA HIS A 177 4.83 -24.67 -15.97
C HIS A 177 4.46 -23.77 -14.78
N ALA A 178 3.64 -24.25 -13.84
CA ALA A 178 3.43 -23.60 -12.55
C ALA A 178 4.63 -23.85 -11.62
N GLU A 179 5.57 -22.92 -11.55
CA GLU A 179 6.81 -23.05 -10.75
C GLU A 179 6.57 -23.35 -9.27
N ALA A 180 5.46 -22.87 -8.72
CA ALA A 180 5.05 -23.10 -7.33
C ALA A 180 4.20 -24.38 -7.12
N ASN A 181 4.02 -25.23 -8.15
CA ASN A 181 3.22 -26.45 -8.03
C ASN A 181 3.75 -27.37 -6.92
N CYS A 182 2.83 -27.86 -6.10
CA CYS A 182 3.05 -28.89 -5.09
C CYS A 182 1.72 -29.55 -4.68
N CYS A 183 1.82 -30.60 -3.87
CA CYS A 183 0.72 -31.31 -3.23
C CYS A 183 1.19 -31.82 -1.85
N PRO A 184 0.31 -32.40 -1.01
CA PRO A 184 0.67 -32.87 0.33
C PRO A 184 1.90 -33.79 0.41
N LYS A 185 2.20 -34.56 -0.65
CA LYS A 185 3.33 -35.49 -0.70
C LYS A 185 4.70 -34.85 -0.94
N CYS A 186 4.77 -33.63 -1.46
CA CYS A 186 6.02 -33.08 -2.03
C CYS A 186 6.19 -31.58 -1.87
N GLY A 187 5.31 -30.94 -1.12
CA GLY A 187 5.35 -29.51 -0.84
C GLY A 187 5.42 -29.20 0.63
N PRO A 188 5.30 -27.90 0.96
CA PRO A 188 5.38 -27.40 2.32
C PRO A 188 4.35 -28.05 3.24
N GLN A 189 4.70 -28.18 4.51
CA GLN A 189 3.87 -28.74 5.56
C GLN A 189 3.48 -27.67 6.57
N LEU A 190 2.23 -27.73 7.04
CA LEU A 190 1.71 -26.86 8.09
C LEU A 190 1.90 -27.55 9.45
N PHE A 191 2.28 -26.79 10.48
CA PHE A 191 2.42 -27.28 11.85
C PHE A 191 2.08 -26.17 12.85
N LEU A 192 1.71 -26.55 14.06
CA LEU A 192 1.40 -25.64 15.16
C LEU A 192 2.42 -25.86 16.28
N LEU A 193 3.00 -24.78 16.79
CA LEU A 193 3.79 -24.80 18.03
C LEU A 193 3.04 -24.07 19.15
N ASP A 194 3.31 -24.43 20.39
CA ASP A 194 2.94 -23.64 21.58
C ASP A 194 3.82 -22.38 21.73
N ALA A 195 3.66 -21.63 22.82
CA ALA A 195 4.40 -20.40 23.08
C ALA A 195 5.90 -20.65 23.34
N GLU A 196 6.22 -21.84 23.85
CA GLU A 196 7.56 -22.33 24.17
C GLU A 196 8.29 -22.92 22.94
N GLY A 197 7.58 -23.15 21.84
CA GLY A 197 8.12 -23.67 20.58
C GLY A 197 8.06 -25.19 20.43
N HIS A 198 7.36 -25.92 21.32
CA HIS A 198 7.12 -27.35 21.15
C HIS A 198 5.99 -27.59 20.15
N ARG A 199 6.13 -28.68 19.37
CA ARG A 199 5.15 -29.03 18.34
C ARG A 199 3.94 -29.72 18.93
N LEU A 200 2.76 -29.17 18.69
CA LEU A 200 1.49 -29.79 19.06
C LEU A 200 1.17 -30.94 18.06
N PRO A 201 0.68 -32.10 18.55
CA PRO A 201 0.53 -33.31 17.72
C PRO A 201 -0.76 -33.34 16.89
N ASP A 202 -1.79 -32.58 17.29
CA ASP A 202 -3.11 -32.55 16.67
C ASP A 202 -3.15 -31.81 15.32
N ASP A 203 -4.30 -31.84 14.63
CA ASP A 203 -4.53 -31.09 13.39
C ASP A 203 -4.24 -29.58 13.60
N PRO A 204 -3.18 -29.01 12.99
CA PRO A 204 -2.75 -27.64 13.26
C PRO A 204 -3.84 -26.59 13.05
N LEU A 205 -4.77 -26.82 12.11
CA LEU A 205 -5.85 -25.89 11.79
C LEU A 205 -6.98 -25.97 12.82
N ALA A 206 -7.36 -27.17 13.22
CA ALA A 206 -8.40 -27.38 14.23
C ALA A 206 -7.96 -26.85 15.60
N THR A 207 -6.71 -27.13 15.99
CA THR A 207 -6.14 -26.68 17.26
C THR A 207 -5.94 -25.16 17.27
N ALA A 208 -5.40 -24.56 16.21
CA ALA A 208 -5.28 -23.10 16.12
C ALA A 208 -6.65 -22.41 16.19
N LEU A 209 -7.68 -22.94 15.51
CA LEU A 209 -9.05 -22.40 15.61
C LEU A 209 -9.64 -22.56 17.02
N ALA A 210 -9.38 -23.68 17.70
CA ALA A 210 -9.82 -23.89 19.08
C ALA A 210 -9.19 -22.86 20.02
N MET A 211 -7.89 -22.60 19.89
CA MET A 211 -7.18 -21.57 20.66
C MET A 211 -7.74 -20.16 20.38
N LEU A 212 -7.95 -19.79 19.11
CA LEU A 212 -8.56 -18.51 18.74
C LEU A 212 -9.96 -18.34 19.38
N ARG A 213 -10.80 -19.38 19.37
CA ARG A 213 -12.12 -19.40 20.02
C ARG A 213 -12.06 -19.33 21.54
N GLN A 214 -10.97 -19.80 22.16
CA GLN A 214 -10.68 -19.65 23.59
C GLN A 214 -10.13 -18.24 23.94
N GLY A 215 -10.05 -17.32 22.97
CA GLY A 215 -9.55 -15.96 23.17
C GLY A 215 -8.01 -15.85 23.19
N LYS A 216 -7.30 -16.88 22.73
CA LYS A 216 -5.84 -16.86 22.57
C LYS A 216 -5.42 -16.08 21.32
N ILE A 217 -4.19 -15.58 21.35
CA ILE A 217 -3.52 -14.92 20.23
C ILE A 217 -2.66 -15.94 19.49
N VAL A 218 -2.91 -16.16 18.20
CA VAL A 218 -2.12 -17.07 17.36
C VAL A 218 -1.32 -16.28 16.33
N ALA A 219 -0.02 -16.50 16.28
CA ALA A 219 0.83 -16.03 15.19
C ALA A 219 0.68 -16.96 13.98
N ILE A 220 0.17 -16.45 12.86
CA ILE A 220 -0.09 -17.22 11.64
C ILE A 220 0.93 -16.82 10.58
N LYS A 221 1.73 -17.77 10.08
CA LYS A 221 2.64 -17.53 8.96
C LYS A 221 1.85 -17.34 7.67
N GLY A 222 1.87 -16.12 7.15
CA GLY A 222 1.16 -15.71 5.95
C GLY A 222 2.01 -15.86 4.68
N LEU A 223 1.75 -14.96 3.72
CA LEU A 223 2.41 -14.98 2.41
C LEU A 223 3.64 -14.05 2.35
N GLY A 224 3.51 -12.82 2.87
CA GLY A 224 4.61 -11.82 2.94
C GLY A 224 5.21 -11.64 4.34
N GLY A 225 4.69 -12.34 5.34
CA GLY A 225 5.18 -12.38 6.72
C GLY A 225 4.13 -12.98 7.65
N PHE A 226 4.35 -12.86 8.95
CA PHE A 226 3.43 -13.34 9.97
C PHE A 226 2.32 -12.34 10.32
N HIS A 227 1.16 -12.85 10.73
CA HIS A 227 0.07 -12.09 11.33
C HIS A 227 -0.14 -12.50 12.78
N LEU A 228 -0.41 -11.54 13.66
CA LEU A 228 -1.02 -11.85 14.96
C LEU A 228 -2.54 -11.84 14.79
N ALA A 229 -3.18 -12.92 15.22
CA ALA A 229 -4.62 -13.11 15.09
C ALA A 229 -5.29 -13.46 16.43
N CYS A 230 -6.48 -12.92 16.65
CA CYS A 230 -7.39 -13.27 17.74
C CYS A 230 -8.83 -13.17 17.23
N ASP A 231 -9.80 -13.73 17.96
CA ASP A 231 -11.23 -13.51 17.66
C ASP A 231 -11.58 -12.03 17.84
N ALA A 232 -12.06 -11.39 16.78
CA ALA A 232 -12.39 -9.95 16.76
C ALA A 232 -13.70 -9.61 17.49
N ARG A 233 -14.55 -10.61 17.78
CA ARG A 233 -15.76 -10.45 18.60
C ARG A 233 -15.46 -10.58 20.10
N ASN A 234 -14.29 -11.10 20.49
CA ASN A 234 -13.89 -11.28 21.87
C ASN A 234 -13.14 -10.05 22.41
N ALA A 235 -13.84 -9.19 23.16
CA ALA A 235 -13.30 -7.96 23.75
C ALA A 235 -12.01 -8.19 24.56
N VAL A 236 -11.93 -9.29 25.33
CA VAL A 236 -10.78 -9.61 26.18
C VAL A 236 -9.57 -9.99 25.33
N ALA A 237 -9.78 -10.79 24.28
CA ALA A 237 -8.71 -11.18 23.36
C ALA A 237 -8.16 -9.98 22.57
N VAL A 238 -9.05 -9.07 22.12
CA VAL A 238 -8.67 -7.83 21.45
C VAL A 238 -7.89 -6.90 22.40
N ALA A 239 -8.35 -6.74 23.65
CA ALA A 239 -7.64 -5.93 24.65
C ALA A 239 -6.24 -6.49 24.97
N LEU A 240 -6.14 -7.80 25.21
CA LEU A 240 -4.87 -8.50 25.47
C LEU A 240 -3.89 -8.37 24.29
N LEU A 241 -4.39 -8.42 23.05
CA LEU A 241 -3.56 -8.19 21.86
C LEU A 241 -3.06 -6.74 21.77
N ARG A 242 -3.85 -5.76 22.19
CA ARG A 242 -3.42 -4.34 22.24
C ARG A 242 -2.34 -4.12 23.28
N GLU A 243 -2.56 -4.63 24.49
CA GLU A 243 -1.61 -4.57 25.61
C GLU A 243 -0.27 -5.20 25.21
N ARG A 244 -0.28 -6.49 24.83
CA ARG A 244 0.95 -7.22 24.46
C ARG A 244 1.68 -6.65 23.24
N LYS A 245 0.95 -6.01 22.31
CA LYS A 245 1.54 -5.35 21.13
C LYS A 245 1.93 -3.88 21.40
N GLN A 246 1.61 -3.32 22.57
CA GLN A 246 1.77 -1.88 22.87
C GLN A 246 1.09 -1.01 21.80
N ARG A 247 -0.19 -1.31 21.52
CA ARG A 247 -0.97 -0.68 20.44
C ARG A 247 -2.39 -0.36 20.93
N ASP A 248 -2.49 0.60 21.82
CA ASP A 248 -3.72 0.88 22.57
C ASP A 248 -4.90 1.30 21.67
N GLU A 249 -4.69 2.23 20.73
CA GLU A 249 -5.81 2.82 19.97
C GLU A 249 -5.74 2.62 18.45
N LYS A 250 -4.54 2.44 17.87
CA LYS A 250 -4.37 2.35 16.40
C LYS A 250 -5.22 1.19 15.85
N PRO A 251 -6.12 1.41 14.87
CA PRO A 251 -7.16 0.46 14.50
C PRO A 251 -6.62 -0.86 13.95
N PHE A 252 -7.38 -1.93 14.13
CA PHE A 252 -7.09 -3.24 13.52
C PHE A 252 -7.87 -3.45 12.22
N VAL A 253 -7.30 -4.30 11.37
CA VAL A 253 -8.01 -4.90 10.22
C VAL A 253 -8.65 -6.20 10.70
N VAL A 254 -9.87 -6.47 10.23
CA VAL A 254 -10.60 -7.72 10.49
C VAL A 254 -10.73 -8.53 9.20
N MET A 255 -10.36 -9.79 9.27
CA MET A 255 -10.62 -10.78 8.24
C MET A 255 -11.97 -11.45 8.46
N LEU A 256 -12.77 -11.49 7.41
CA LEU A 256 -14.10 -12.10 7.36
C LEU A 256 -14.17 -13.05 6.16
N ALA A 257 -15.02 -14.08 6.20
CA ALA A 257 -15.03 -15.10 5.14
C ALA A 257 -15.41 -14.55 3.75
N ASN A 258 -16.35 -13.60 3.70
CA ASN A 258 -16.97 -13.07 2.49
C ASN A 258 -17.72 -11.74 2.77
N ALA A 259 -18.25 -11.11 1.71
CA ALA A 259 -19.05 -9.90 1.82
C ALA A 259 -20.32 -10.09 2.68
N SER A 260 -20.99 -11.25 2.59
CA SER A 260 -22.17 -11.59 3.42
C SER A 260 -21.87 -11.53 4.93
N SER A 261 -20.64 -11.86 5.33
CA SER A 261 -20.16 -11.78 6.71
C SER A 261 -19.81 -10.36 7.14
N ALA A 262 -19.50 -9.47 6.19
CA ALA A 262 -19.20 -8.05 6.43
C ALA A 262 -20.46 -7.17 6.50
N ALA A 263 -21.52 -7.52 5.75
CA ALA A 263 -22.75 -6.74 5.64
C ALA A 263 -23.41 -6.29 6.96
N PRO A 264 -23.38 -7.05 8.08
CA PRO A 264 -23.93 -6.61 9.37
C PRO A 264 -23.09 -5.55 10.10
N LEU A 265 -21.81 -5.42 9.72
CA LEU A 265 -20.80 -4.58 10.38
C LEU A 265 -20.56 -3.27 9.63
N VAL A 266 -20.61 -3.32 8.29
CA VAL A 266 -20.27 -2.18 7.42
C VAL A 266 -21.37 -1.89 6.41
N GLN A 267 -21.43 -0.63 5.99
CA GLN A 267 -22.17 -0.22 4.80
C GLN A 267 -21.35 -0.62 3.57
N MET A 268 -22.02 -1.21 2.57
CA MET A 268 -21.42 -1.51 1.27
C MET A 268 -22.31 -0.96 0.18
N GLY A 269 -21.77 -0.04 -0.62
CA GLY A 269 -22.38 0.49 -1.82
C GLY A 269 -22.27 -0.45 -3.02
N VAL A 270 -22.77 0.02 -4.18
CA VAL A 270 -22.67 -0.71 -5.45
C VAL A 270 -21.19 -0.88 -5.83
N GLY A 271 -20.79 -2.11 -6.17
CA GLY A 271 -19.42 -2.45 -6.56
C GLY A 271 -18.45 -2.76 -5.42
N GLU A 272 -18.67 -2.26 -4.20
CA GLU A 272 -17.78 -2.48 -3.05
C GLU A 272 -17.59 -3.98 -2.68
N PRO A 273 -18.63 -4.85 -2.74
CA PRO A 273 -18.46 -6.29 -2.54
C PRO A 273 -17.48 -6.94 -3.54
N GLY A 274 -17.48 -6.47 -4.79
CA GLY A 274 -16.55 -6.96 -5.83
C GLY A 274 -15.09 -6.60 -5.51
N LEU A 275 -14.87 -5.46 -4.86
CA LEU A 275 -13.53 -4.96 -4.55
C LEU A 275 -12.86 -5.74 -3.40
N LEU A 276 -13.65 -6.25 -2.44
CA LEU A 276 -13.21 -7.27 -1.48
C LEU A 276 -12.78 -8.60 -2.15
N THR A 277 -13.23 -8.86 -3.38
CA THR A 277 -12.92 -10.09 -4.14
C THR A 277 -11.79 -9.98 -5.16
N LEU A 278 -11.17 -8.81 -5.33
CA LEU A 278 -10.01 -8.61 -6.19
C LEU A 278 -8.92 -9.66 -5.96
N SER A 279 -8.21 -10.07 -7.02
CA SER A 279 -7.07 -11.00 -6.92
C SER A 279 -5.94 -10.48 -6.02
N THR A 280 -5.85 -9.15 -5.84
CA THR A 280 -4.89 -8.47 -4.95
C THR A 280 -5.29 -8.51 -3.46
N ARG A 281 -6.58 -8.72 -3.15
CA ARG A 281 -7.17 -8.76 -1.78
C ARG A 281 -6.57 -7.76 -0.78
N PRO A 282 -6.55 -6.44 -1.05
CA PRO A 282 -6.19 -5.45 -0.04
C PRO A 282 -7.20 -5.47 1.13
N ALA A 283 -6.80 -4.91 2.27
CA ALA A 283 -7.76 -4.47 3.28
C ALA A 283 -8.48 -3.21 2.77
N ILE A 284 -9.80 -3.23 2.71
CA ILE A 284 -10.63 -2.09 2.29
C ILE A 284 -11.19 -1.39 3.52
N LEU A 285 -11.02 -0.07 3.63
CA LEU A 285 -11.69 0.73 4.65
C LEU A 285 -13.15 0.97 4.23
N LEU A 286 -14.09 0.32 4.92
CA LEU A 286 -15.53 0.45 4.70
C LEU A 286 -16.19 1.21 5.86
N ARG A 287 -17.27 1.94 5.57
CA ARG A 287 -17.97 2.74 6.59
C ARG A 287 -18.66 1.83 7.60
N LYS A 288 -18.44 2.04 8.90
CA LYS A 288 -19.10 1.25 9.95
C LYS A 288 -20.61 1.51 9.97
N ARG A 289 -21.37 0.46 10.32
CA ARG A 289 -22.74 0.61 10.86
C ARG A 289 -22.65 0.92 12.36
N SER A 290 -23.72 1.47 12.93
CA SER A 290 -23.82 1.71 14.38
C SER A 290 -23.67 0.44 15.22
N SER A 291 -24.02 -0.72 14.67
CA SER A 291 -23.81 -2.05 15.27
C SER A 291 -22.35 -2.49 15.35
N CYS A 292 -21.43 -1.86 14.62
CA CYS A 292 -20.09 -2.39 14.40
C CYS A 292 -19.25 -2.45 15.68
N ASP A 293 -19.21 -1.37 16.47
CA ASP A 293 -18.36 -1.32 17.66
C ASP A 293 -18.89 -2.18 18.82
N ALA A 294 -20.20 -2.45 18.84
CA ALA A 294 -20.80 -3.41 19.76
C ALA A 294 -20.48 -4.87 19.37
N ALA A 295 -20.36 -5.14 18.06
CA ALA A 295 -20.03 -6.47 17.54
C ALA A 295 -18.51 -6.76 17.49
N LEU A 296 -17.68 -5.72 17.40
CA LEU A 296 -16.23 -5.77 17.29
C LEU A 296 -15.55 -4.82 18.32
N PRO A 297 -15.79 -5.05 19.62
CA PRO A 297 -15.34 -4.16 20.69
C PRO A 297 -13.82 -3.97 20.67
N GLY A 298 -13.39 -2.71 20.70
CA GLY A 298 -11.97 -2.33 20.72
C GLY A 298 -11.23 -2.49 19.38
N VAL A 299 -11.86 -2.92 18.29
CA VAL A 299 -11.18 -3.12 17.00
C VAL A 299 -10.81 -1.79 16.31
N ALA A 300 -11.77 -0.86 16.20
CA ALA A 300 -11.57 0.47 15.59
C ALA A 300 -12.37 1.56 16.33
N PRO A 301 -12.13 1.76 17.65
CA PRO A 301 -12.91 2.66 18.49
C PRO A 301 -12.84 4.12 18.03
N GLY A 302 -13.95 4.84 18.11
CA GLY A 302 -14.02 6.29 17.82
C GLY A 302 -13.85 6.71 16.34
N LEU A 303 -13.58 5.78 15.43
CA LEU A 303 -13.44 6.05 13.99
C LEU A 303 -14.76 5.81 13.24
N ALA A 304 -14.94 6.37 12.04
CA ALA A 304 -16.08 6.03 11.16
C ALA A 304 -15.85 4.79 10.26
N TRP A 305 -14.62 4.28 10.21
CA TRP A 305 -14.16 3.30 9.22
C TRP A 305 -13.66 2.01 9.87
N LEU A 306 -13.97 0.85 9.27
CA LEU A 306 -13.39 -0.45 9.61
C LEU A 306 -12.55 -0.95 8.45
N GLY A 307 -11.33 -1.41 8.73
CA GLY A 307 -10.52 -2.14 7.74
C GLY A 307 -11.02 -3.58 7.63
N VAL A 308 -11.60 -3.95 6.49
CA VAL A 308 -12.10 -5.29 6.21
C VAL A 308 -11.22 -5.96 5.16
N MET A 309 -10.80 -7.19 5.40
CA MET A 309 -10.14 -8.03 4.40
C MET A 309 -10.81 -9.41 4.29
N LEU A 310 -10.60 -10.09 3.17
CA LEU A 310 -11.06 -11.47 2.97
C LEU A 310 -9.85 -12.42 2.86
N PRO A 311 -10.00 -13.73 3.12
CA PRO A 311 -8.95 -14.72 2.93
C PRO A 311 -8.31 -14.64 1.54
N TYR A 312 -6.99 -14.75 1.50
CA TYR A 312 -6.19 -14.70 0.28
C TYR A 312 -5.17 -15.84 0.18
N THR A 313 -4.76 -16.46 1.29
CA THR A 313 -3.95 -17.69 1.30
C THR A 313 -4.81 -18.94 1.56
N PRO A 314 -4.39 -20.14 1.12
CA PRO A 314 -5.12 -21.36 1.42
C PRO A 314 -5.23 -21.61 2.94
N VAL A 315 -4.18 -21.30 3.72
CA VAL A 315 -4.19 -21.38 5.20
C VAL A 315 -5.34 -20.59 5.81
N GLN A 316 -5.52 -19.33 5.39
CA GLN A 316 -6.62 -18.48 5.88
C GLN A 316 -7.98 -19.07 5.51
N PHE A 317 -8.16 -19.44 4.24
CA PHE A 317 -9.38 -20.10 3.78
C PHE A 317 -9.70 -21.39 4.56
N LEU A 318 -8.66 -22.14 4.98
CA LEU A 318 -8.83 -23.37 5.75
C LEU A 318 -9.25 -23.14 7.20
N LEU A 319 -8.84 -22.04 7.84
CA LEU A 319 -9.35 -21.66 9.17
C LEU A 319 -10.85 -21.36 9.12
N PHE A 320 -11.32 -20.64 8.10
CA PHE A 320 -12.76 -20.39 7.89
C PHE A 320 -13.52 -21.66 7.50
N HIS A 321 -12.94 -22.53 6.65
CA HIS A 321 -13.50 -23.83 6.29
C HIS A 321 -13.64 -24.76 7.51
N GLU A 322 -12.66 -24.71 8.42
CA GLU A 322 -12.70 -25.41 9.70
C GLU A 322 -13.82 -24.88 10.59
N ALA A 323 -13.95 -23.56 10.71
CA ALA A 323 -15.02 -22.92 11.47
C ALA A 323 -16.41 -23.26 10.92
N ALA A 324 -16.54 -23.39 9.60
CA ALA A 324 -17.74 -23.82 8.88
C ALA A 324 -18.03 -25.34 8.97
N LYS A 325 -17.22 -26.12 9.70
CA LYS A 325 -17.31 -27.59 9.88
C LYS A 325 -16.99 -28.40 8.61
N ARG A 326 -15.96 -27.99 7.87
CA ARG A 326 -15.37 -28.69 6.72
C ARG A 326 -16.36 -29.04 5.57
N PRO A 327 -17.28 -28.15 5.17
CA PRO A 327 -18.28 -28.44 4.14
C PRO A 327 -17.63 -28.74 2.78
N ALA A 328 -18.23 -29.66 2.02
CA ALA A 328 -17.83 -29.95 0.65
C ALA A 328 -18.31 -28.85 -0.33
N GLY A 329 -17.50 -28.58 -1.36
CA GLY A 329 -17.75 -27.56 -2.37
C GLY A 329 -17.57 -26.12 -1.87
N MET A 330 -17.86 -25.16 -2.75
CA MET A 330 -17.67 -23.72 -2.47
C MET A 330 -18.91 -23.01 -1.90
N GLY A 331 -20.07 -23.67 -1.81
CA GLY A 331 -21.36 -23.00 -1.48
C GLY A 331 -21.42 -22.35 -0.09
N TRP A 332 -20.50 -22.68 0.80
CA TRP A 332 -20.35 -22.04 2.11
C TRP A 332 -19.71 -20.64 2.02
N LEU A 333 -18.89 -20.38 0.98
CA LEU A 333 -18.24 -19.07 0.76
C LEU A 333 -19.21 -17.95 0.40
N GLU A 334 -20.44 -18.27 -0.01
CA GLU A 334 -21.48 -17.28 -0.30
C GLU A 334 -22.34 -16.93 0.94
N ARG A 335 -22.30 -17.79 1.98
CA ARG A 335 -23.10 -17.67 3.20
C ARG A 335 -22.34 -16.90 4.28
N ALA A 336 -23.01 -16.04 5.03
CA ALA A 336 -22.40 -15.37 6.18
C ALA A 336 -21.80 -16.39 7.16
N GLN A 337 -20.61 -16.09 7.68
CA GLN A 337 -19.88 -16.90 8.66
C GLN A 337 -19.65 -16.07 9.93
N ASP A 338 -19.72 -16.72 11.09
CA ASP A 338 -19.57 -16.02 12.37
C ASP A 338 -18.13 -15.70 12.76
N LEU A 339 -17.15 -16.44 12.24
CA LEU A 339 -15.75 -16.18 12.55
C LEU A 339 -15.34 -14.79 12.03
N ALA A 340 -14.78 -13.97 12.91
CA ALA A 340 -14.14 -12.72 12.57
C ALA A 340 -12.77 -12.72 13.26
N LEU A 341 -11.69 -12.49 12.51
CA LEU A 341 -10.33 -12.52 13.05
C LEU A 341 -9.71 -11.13 12.95
N VAL A 342 -9.16 -10.60 14.04
CA VAL A 342 -8.19 -9.51 13.91
C VAL A 342 -7.01 -10.06 13.12
N MET A 343 -6.53 -9.32 12.14
CA MET A 343 -5.31 -9.64 11.40
C MET A 343 -4.42 -8.41 11.41
N THR A 344 -3.43 -8.39 12.30
CA THR A 344 -2.42 -7.34 12.36
C THR A 344 -1.04 -7.90 12.00
N SER A 345 -0.16 -7.05 11.48
CA SER A 345 1.24 -7.39 11.24
C SER A 345 1.86 -8.03 12.49
N ALA A 346 2.63 -9.11 12.35
CA ALA A 346 3.41 -9.63 13.47
C ALA A 346 4.73 -8.87 13.55
N ASN A 347 4.73 -7.80 14.35
CA ASN A 347 5.88 -6.98 14.66
C ASN A 347 5.74 -6.38 16.07
N PRO A 348 6.76 -6.50 16.94
CA PRO A 348 6.89 -5.70 18.15
C PRO A 348 7.13 -4.23 17.79
N GLY A 349 6.65 -3.29 18.61
CA GLY A 349 7.14 -1.91 18.66
C GLY A 349 7.10 -1.03 17.39
N GLY A 350 6.56 -1.52 16.26
CA GLY A 350 6.65 -0.83 14.96
C GLY A 350 7.76 -1.35 14.02
N GLU A 351 8.58 -2.30 14.47
CA GLU A 351 9.65 -2.95 13.70
C GLU A 351 9.14 -3.62 12.38
N PRO A 352 10.03 -4.04 11.45
CA PRO A 352 9.61 -4.76 10.25
C PRO A 352 8.90 -6.08 10.54
N LEU A 353 8.02 -6.46 9.62
CA LEU A 353 7.23 -7.68 9.65
C LEU A 353 8.11 -8.93 9.76
N VAL A 354 7.87 -9.76 10.79
CA VAL A 354 8.54 -11.06 10.97
C VAL A 354 8.28 -11.98 9.78
N VAL A 355 9.31 -12.71 9.32
CA VAL A 355 9.24 -13.66 8.19
C VAL A 355 9.83 -15.05 8.48
N GLY A 356 10.83 -15.14 9.37
CA GLY A 356 11.47 -16.39 9.77
C GLY A 356 10.70 -17.14 10.86
N ASN A 357 10.82 -18.48 10.89
CA ASN A 357 10.18 -19.28 11.94
C ASN A 357 10.86 -19.08 13.30
N SER A 358 12.19 -19.16 13.35
CA SER A 358 12.97 -18.92 14.57
C SER A 358 12.88 -17.45 15.02
N GLU A 359 12.81 -16.54 14.04
CA GLU A 359 12.56 -15.11 14.27
C GLU A 359 11.21 -14.88 14.95
N ALA A 360 10.14 -15.56 14.52
CA ALA A 360 8.82 -15.45 15.11
C ALA A 360 8.79 -15.92 16.57
N LEU A 361 9.38 -17.08 16.87
CA LEU A 361 9.48 -17.59 18.25
C LEU A 361 10.21 -16.61 19.17
N LEU A 362 11.26 -15.94 18.69
CA LEU A 362 12.05 -14.99 19.48
C LEU A 362 11.37 -13.61 19.61
N ARG A 363 10.93 -13.01 18.50
CA ARG A 363 10.38 -11.63 18.49
C ARG A 363 8.92 -11.56 18.96
N LEU A 364 8.14 -12.64 18.86
CA LEU A 364 6.72 -12.64 19.26
C LEU A 364 6.47 -13.39 20.58
N TYR A 365 7.54 -13.79 21.28
CA TYR A 365 7.47 -14.33 22.63
C TYR A 365 6.73 -13.36 23.57
N GLY A 366 5.86 -13.88 24.43
CA GLY A 366 5.00 -13.06 25.29
C GLY A 366 3.85 -12.34 24.58
N ILE A 367 3.84 -12.29 23.24
CA ILE A 367 2.74 -11.70 22.44
C ILE A 367 1.77 -12.79 21.99
N ALA A 368 2.26 -13.81 21.28
CA ALA A 368 1.47 -14.94 20.80
C ALA A 368 1.46 -16.10 21.80
N ASP A 369 0.30 -16.76 21.95
CA ASP A 369 0.16 -17.98 22.76
C ASP A 369 0.42 -19.26 21.94
N ALA A 370 0.48 -19.17 20.60
CA ALA A 370 0.82 -20.27 19.69
C ALA A 370 1.24 -19.77 18.29
N PHE A 371 1.90 -20.64 17.52
CA PHE A 371 2.49 -20.33 16.22
C PHE A 371 2.08 -21.32 15.13
N LEU A 372 1.13 -20.92 14.27
CA LEU A 372 0.71 -21.69 13.09
C LEU A 372 1.67 -21.41 11.93
N MET A 373 2.61 -22.34 11.69
CA MET A 373 3.79 -22.15 10.86
C MET A 373 3.92 -23.16 9.72
N HIS A 374 4.84 -22.87 8.80
CA HIS A 374 5.22 -23.74 7.71
C HIS A 374 6.70 -23.62 7.31
N ASP A 375 7.20 -24.67 6.66
CA ASP A 375 8.58 -24.87 6.21
C ASP A 375 8.93 -24.19 4.87
N ARG A 376 7.96 -23.57 4.17
CA ARG A 376 8.28 -22.65 3.06
C ARG A 376 8.86 -21.32 3.57
N ASP A 377 10.01 -20.91 3.06
CA ASP A 377 10.56 -19.57 3.31
C ASP A 377 9.70 -18.47 2.65
N ILE A 378 9.65 -17.32 3.33
CA ILE A 378 9.24 -16.03 2.78
C ILE A 378 10.54 -15.29 2.47
N VAL A 379 10.77 -14.96 1.20
CA VAL A 379 12.02 -14.38 0.69
C VAL A 379 12.01 -12.86 0.74
N ALA A 380 10.86 -12.24 0.45
CA ALA A 380 10.68 -10.80 0.53
C ALA A 380 9.56 -10.48 1.52
N ARG A 381 9.85 -9.61 2.51
CA ARG A 381 8.83 -9.10 3.45
C ARG A 381 7.81 -8.28 2.68
N CYS A 382 6.52 -8.45 2.94
CA CYS A 382 5.48 -7.67 2.27
C CYS A 382 4.20 -7.57 3.12
N ASP A 383 3.96 -6.39 3.71
CA ASP A 383 2.73 -6.03 4.41
C ASP A 383 1.48 -6.14 3.53
N ASP A 384 0.31 -6.28 4.16
CA ASP A 384 -0.96 -6.13 3.47
C ASP A 384 -1.17 -4.68 3.00
N SER A 385 -1.59 -4.54 1.73
CA SER A 385 -2.06 -3.25 1.20
C SER A 385 -3.36 -2.83 1.90
N VAL A 386 -3.49 -1.53 2.16
CA VAL A 386 -4.69 -0.91 2.72
C VAL A 386 -5.17 0.17 1.76
N ALA A 387 -6.43 0.09 1.35
CA ALA A 387 -7.04 1.02 0.40
C ALA A 387 -8.47 1.38 0.83
N ARG A 388 -9.04 2.40 0.18
CA ARG A 388 -10.46 2.69 0.19
C ARG A 388 -10.97 2.93 -1.22
N ILE A 389 -12.29 3.05 -1.33
CA ILE A 389 -12.99 3.22 -2.59
C ILE A 389 -13.41 4.68 -2.70
N THR A 390 -13.14 5.29 -3.84
CA THR A 390 -13.56 6.64 -4.21
C THR A 390 -14.29 6.58 -5.56
N PRO A 391 -15.01 7.64 -5.97
CA PRO A 391 -15.58 7.73 -7.32
C PRO A 391 -14.55 7.62 -8.45
N SER A 392 -13.25 7.82 -8.15
CA SER A 392 -12.12 7.76 -9.07
C SER A 392 -11.36 6.42 -9.05
N GLY A 393 -11.77 5.45 -8.20
CA GLY A 393 -11.20 4.10 -8.15
C GLY A 393 -10.77 3.67 -6.74
N LEU A 394 -9.62 3.01 -6.64
CA LEU A 394 -8.97 2.76 -5.36
C LEU A 394 -8.09 3.94 -4.98
N GLN A 395 -8.25 4.47 -3.76
CA GLN A 395 -7.28 5.35 -3.11
C GLN A 395 -6.48 4.52 -2.11
N PHE A 396 -5.15 4.49 -2.23
CA PHE A 396 -4.31 3.78 -1.27
C PHE A 396 -4.13 4.59 0.02
N ILE A 397 -4.10 3.88 1.14
CA ILE A 397 -3.54 4.35 2.42
C ILE A 397 -2.14 3.75 2.58
N ARG A 398 -1.96 2.50 2.14
CA ARG A 398 -0.70 1.75 2.10
C ARG A 398 -0.66 0.86 0.86
N ARG A 399 0.40 0.97 0.06
CA ARG A 399 0.65 0.14 -1.12
C ARG A 399 1.73 -0.90 -0.81
N ALA A 400 1.38 -2.19 -0.85
CA ALA A 400 2.30 -3.30 -0.56
C ALA A 400 1.83 -4.59 -1.28
N ARG A 401 1.51 -5.68 -0.56
CA ARG A 401 1.13 -6.98 -1.14
C ARG A 401 0.00 -6.84 -2.17
N GLY A 402 0.15 -7.54 -3.30
CA GLY A 402 -0.77 -7.47 -4.44
C GLY A 402 -0.48 -6.34 -5.42
N TYR A 403 0.42 -5.41 -5.06
CA TYR A 403 0.81 -4.29 -5.92
C TYR A 403 2.32 -4.21 -6.09
N THR A 404 3.13 -4.38 -5.05
CA THR A 404 4.59 -4.54 -5.18
C THR A 404 4.91 -5.87 -5.90
N PRO A 405 5.86 -5.94 -6.86
CA PRO A 405 6.72 -4.88 -7.41
C PRO A 405 6.24 -4.37 -8.78
N ARG A 406 4.92 -4.26 -9.01
CA ARG A 406 4.36 -3.71 -10.26
C ARG A 406 4.83 -2.26 -10.44
N ALA A 407 5.37 -1.95 -11.62
CA ALA A 407 5.71 -0.58 -11.99
C ALA A 407 4.49 0.31 -12.19
N ILE A 408 4.70 1.59 -11.91
CA ILE A 408 3.91 2.71 -12.41
C ILE A 408 4.54 3.15 -13.74
N LYS A 409 3.71 3.41 -14.75
CA LYS A 409 4.19 3.90 -16.05
C LYS A 409 4.42 5.41 -15.95
N LEU A 410 5.61 5.86 -16.29
CA LEU A 410 5.98 7.27 -16.42
C LEU A 410 5.71 7.76 -17.86
N PRO A 411 5.47 9.06 -18.09
CA PRO A 411 5.19 9.58 -19.43
C PRO A 411 6.45 9.76 -20.30
N VAL A 412 7.67 9.66 -19.74
CA VAL A 412 8.94 9.62 -20.50
C VAL A 412 9.84 8.50 -20.00
N SER A 413 10.73 8.05 -20.88
CA SER A 413 11.81 7.13 -20.55
C SER A 413 13.11 7.89 -20.31
N GLY A 414 13.91 7.47 -19.34
CA GLY A 414 15.27 8.00 -19.16
C GLY A 414 16.16 7.15 -18.26
N PRO A 415 17.24 7.74 -17.71
CA PRO A 415 18.18 7.06 -16.83
C PRO A 415 17.50 6.48 -15.57
N SER A 416 18.13 5.47 -14.99
CA SER A 416 17.64 4.87 -13.73
C SER A 416 17.89 5.81 -12.56
N VAL A 417 16.88 6.02 -11.73
CA VAL A 417 16.91 6.84 -10.51
C VAL A 417 16.70 5.94 -9.31
N LEU A 418 17.38 6.19 -8.20
CA LEU A 418 17.02 5.66 -6.88
C LEU A 418 16.44 6.81 -6.06
N ALA A 419 15.24 6.66 -5.53
CA ALA A 419 14.63 7.59 -4.58
C ALA A 419 14.30 6.88 -3.27
N VAL A 420 14.66 7.51 -2.13
CA VAL A 420 14.67 6.86 -0.81
C VAL A 420 13.49 7.19 0.10
N GLY A 421 12.60 8.09 -0.31
CA GLY A 421 11.37 8.43 0.41
C GLY A 421 11.55 9.33 1.63
N ALA A 422 10.50 9.38 2.45
CA ALA A 422 10.40 10.21 3.66
C ALA A 422 10.79 9.44 4.94
N TRP A 423 10.61 10.05 6.11
CA TRP A 423 10.66 9.37 7.39
C TRP A 423 9.45 8.47 7.66
N PHE A 424 8.23 9.02 7.51
CA PHE A 424 7.02 8.28 7.81
C PHE A 424 6.61 7.38 6.64
N LYS A 425 5.99 6.24 6.98
CA LYS A 425 5.32 5.30 6.07
C LYS A 425 6.16 4.89 4.85
N ASN A 426 7.48 4.92 4.99
CA ASN A 426 8.48 4.95 3.94
C ASN A 426 8.26 3.88 2.86
N THR A 427 8.56 4.29 1.63
CA THR A 427 8.81 3.40 0.49
C THR A 427 10.02 3.94 -0.25
N ILE A 428 10.74 3.07 -0.97
CA ILE A 428 11.73 3.49 -1.97
C ILE A 428 11.14 3.35 -3.38
N CYS A 429 11.69 4.09 -4.33
CA CYS A 429 11.38 3.96 -5.74
C CYS A 429 12.66 3.80 -6.55
N VAL A 430 12.65 2.87 -7.52
CA VAL A 430 13.73 2.70 -8.50
C VAL A 430 13.16 2.79 -9.90
N THR A 431 13.71 3.62 -10.78
CA THR A 431 13.23 3.73 -12.17
C THR A 431 14.06 2.89 -13.15
N ARG A 432 13.45 2.49 -14.27
CA ARG A 432 14.12 1.84 -15.41
C ARG A 432 13.40 2.22 -16.70
N GLY A 433 14.01 3.06 -17.53
CA GLY A 433 13.34 3.59 -18.72
C GLY A 433 12.14 4.45 -18.32
N ASP A 434 10.94 4.04 -18.71
CA ASP A 434 9.66 4.70 -18.37
C ASP A 434 8.84 3.95 -17.30
N GLU A 435 9.49 3.11 -16.51
CA GLU A 435 8.88 2.36 -15.39
C GLU A 435 9.41 2.86 -14.04
N ALA A 436 8.52 3.13 -13.08
CA ALA A 436 8.83 3.43 -11.68
C ALA A 436 8.43 2.28 -10.74
N PHE A 437 9.40 1.64 -10.10
CA PHE A 437 9.22 0.50 -9.22
C PHE A 437 9.23 0.93 -7.75
N VAL A 438 8.04 1.01 -7.16
CA VAL A 438 7.87 1.27 -5.73
C VAL A 438 7.98 -0.03 -4.94
N SER A 439 8.74 0.00 -3.84
CA SER A 439 8.88 -1.12 -2.91
C SER A 439 7.57 -1.50 -2.22
N GLN A 440 7.64 -2.50 -1.33
CA GLN A 440 6.69 -2.64 -0.23
C GLN A 440 6.82 -1.43 0.72
N HIS A 441 5.79 -1.24 1.55
CA HIS A 441 5.88 -0.37 2.72
C HIS A 441 7.01 -0.87 3.65
N ILE A 442 7.94 0.03 3.99
CA ILE A 442 9.07 -0.24 4.87
C ILE A 442 8.66 0.00 6.33
N GLY A 443 8.01 1.13 6.61
CA GLY A 443 7.56 1.53 7.94
C GLY A 443 7.90 2.98 8.24
N ASP A 444 7.79 3.39 9.50
CA ASP A 444 8.29 4.67 9.97
C ASP A 444 9.78 4.46 10.36
N LEU A 445 10.70 5.34 9.92
CA LEU A 445 12.15 5.15 10.07
C LEU A 445 12.68 5.47 11.50
N ASP A 446 11.92 5.10 12.52
CA ASP A 446 12.11 5.49 13.92
C ASP A 446 12.97 4.53 14.77
N ASN A 447 13.35 3.38 14.21
CA ASN A 447 14.15 2.37 14.90
C ASN A 447 15.13 1.66 13.95
N ALA A 448 16.22 1.14 14.51
CA ALA A 448 17.30 0.51 13.77
C ALA A 448 16.84 -0.64 12.85
N ALA A 449 15.87 -1.46 13.28
CA ALA A 449 15.40 -2.58 12.47
C ALA A 449 14.66 -2.12 11.20
N VAL A 450 13.90 -1.01 11.26
CA VAL A 450 13.27 -0.43 10.04
C VAL A 450 14.30 0.26 9.15
N CYS A 451 15.32 0.91 9.74
CA CYS A 451 16.46 1.45 9.00
C CYS A 451 17.21 0.35 8.23
N ASP A 452 17.59 -0.75 8.88
CA ASP A 452 18.22 -1.91 8.24
C ASP A 452 17.34 -2.51 7.13
N PHE A 453 16.02 -2.47 7.28
CA PHE A 453 15.08 -2.93 6.26
C PHE A 453 14.98 -1.98 5.05
N LEU A 454 15.21 -0.68 5.21
CA LEU A 454 15.35 0.26 4.08
C LEU A 454 16.59 -0.11 3.26
N ASP A 455 17.73 -0.26 3.93
CA ASP A 455 19.01 -0.64 3.34
C ASP A 455 18.92 -1.99 2.58
N GLU A 456 18.33 -3.01 3.22
CA GLU A 456 18.03 -4.32 2.61
C GLU A 456 17.12 -4.18 1.38
N SER A 457 16.08 -3.35 1.47
CA SER A 457 15.11 -3.12 0.39
C SER A 457 15.75 -2.46 -0.83
N VAL A 458 16.64 -1.47 -0.63
CA VAL A 458 17.39 -0.83 -1.72
C VAL A 458 18.30 -1.85 -2.39
N ALA A 459 19.11 -2.56 -1.61
CA ALA A 459 20.02 -3.58 -2.12
C ALA A 459 19.29 -4.68 -2.90
N GLN A 460 18.14 -5.15 -2.38
CA GLN A 460 17.31 -6.14 -3.05
C GLN A 460 16.68 -5.61 -4.34
N LEU A 461 16.04 -4.43 -4.31
CA LEU A 461 15.28 -3.92 -5.46
C LEU A 461 16.20 -3.53 -6.64
N VAL A 462 17.32 -2.85 -6.38
CA VAL A 462 18.32 -2.51 -7.40
C VAL A 462 18.89 -3.78 -8.05
N LYS A 463 19.28 -4.77 -7.24
CA LYS A 463 19.78 -6.08 -7.71
C LYS A 463 18.72 -6.85 -8.50
N PHE A 464 17.46 -6.82 -8.07
CA PHE A 464 16.36 -7.53 -8.71
C PHE A 464 16.03 -6.94 -10.09
N LEU A 465 16.08 -5.61 -10.23
CA LEU A 465 15.80 -4.91 -11.49
C LEU A 465 17.00 -4.88 -12.45
N GLY A 466 18.21 -5.17 -11.98
CA GLY A 466 19.43 -5.21 -12.80
C GLY A 466 19.94 -3.82 -13.25
N VAL A 467 19.53 -2.77 -12.53
CA VAL A 467 19.82 -1.37 -12.86
C VAL A 467 21.00 -0.81 -12.08
N GLU A 468 21.62 0.22 -12.64
CA GLU A 468 22.64 1.03 -11.98
C GLU A 468 22.09 2.47 -11.96
N PRO A 469 21.72 3.02 -10.78
CA PRO A 469 21.19 4.37 -10.70
C PRO A 469 22.20 5.41 -11.20
N ALA A 470 21.73 6.37 -11.99
CA ALA A 470 22.50 7.53 -12.47
C ALA A 470 22.44 8.72 -11.50
N ILE A 471 21.50 8.73 -10.56
CA ILE A 471 21.30 9.74 -9.51
C ILE A 471 20.57 9.11 -8.31
N VAL A 472 20.80 9.66 -7.12
CA VAL A 472 20.06 9.33 -5.90
C VAL A 472 19.26 10.55 -5.44
N ALA A 473 17.97 10.39 -5.22
CA ALA A 473 17.04 11.44 -4.79
C ALA A 473 16.55 11.19 -3.35
N HIS A 474 16.49 12.23 -2.53
CA HIS A 474 16.07 12.17 -1.13
C HIS A 474 15.23 13.39 -0.72
N ASP A 475 14.69 13.39 0.48
CA ASP A 475 13.97 14.55 1.04
C ASP A 475 14.96 15.66 1.45
N LEU A 476 14.58 16.93 1.40
CA LEU A 476 15.42 18.03 1.92
C LEU A 476 15.76 17.88 3.41
N HIS A 477 14.98 17.13 4.19
CA HIS A 477 15.25 16.95 5.62
C HIS A 477 16.60 16.23 5.85
N PRO A 478 17.59 16.87 6.51
CA PRO A 478 18.93 16.32 6.63
C PRO A 478 19.00 15.13 7.60
N ASP A 479 18.23 15.16 8.70
CA ASP A 479 18.32 14.15 9.76
C ASP A 479 17.60 12.82 9.46
N PHE A 480 16.86 12.73 8.35
CA PHE A 480 16.16 11.49 8.01
C PHE A 480 17.16 10.36 7.73
N HIS A 481 16.88 9.15 8.23
CA HIS A 481 17.71 7.98 7.91
C HIS A 481 17.81 7.75 6.40
N SER A 482 16.71 7.92 5.67
CA SER A 482 16.71 7.85 4.20
C SER A 482 17.68 8.85 3.56
N THR A 483 17.69 10.11 4.00
CA THR A 483 18.63 11.15 3.51
C THR A 483 20.09 10.78 3.78
N ARG A 484 20.42 10.33 4.99
CA ARG A 484 21.80 9.90 5.33
C ARG A 484 22.23 8.69 4.50
N PHE A 485 21.37 7.67 4.41
CA PHE A 485 21.59 6.50 3.53
C PHE A 485 21.82 6.91 2.07
N ALA A 486 21.03 7.85 1.55
CA ALA A 486 21.18 8.34 0.17
C ALA A 486 22.54 9.00 -0.05
N ALA A 487 23.00 9.83 0.89
CA ALA A 487 24.30 10.47 0.83
C ALA A 487 25.44 9.44 0.85
N ASP A 488 25.41 8.48 1.78
CA ASP A 488 26.42 7.41 1.88
C ASP A 488 26.43 6.53 0.63
N PHE A 489 25.25 6.11 0.15
CA PHE A 489 25.10 5.29 -1.05
C PHE A 489 25.64 5.99 -2.30
N ALA A 490 25.35 7.28 -2.44
CA ALA A 490 25.81 8.12 -3.54
C ALA A 490 27.32 8.34 -3.48
N GLN A 491 27.88 8.67 -2.31
CA GLN A 491 29.32 8.85 -2.11
C GLN A 491 30.11 7.57 -2.43
N GLN A 492 29.67 6.42 -1.91
CA GLN A 492 30.29 5.11 -2.16
C GLN A 492 30.34 4.75 -3.66
N ARG A 493 29.37 5.19 -4.44
CA ARG A 493 29.22 4.88 -5.88
C ARG A 493 29.58 6.04 -6.81
N ARG A 494 30.00 7.19 -6.26
CA ARG A 494 30.29 8.44 -6.98
C ARG A 494 29.12 8.91 -7.86
N LEU A 495 27.90 8.78 -7.33
CA LEU A 495 26.67 9.22 -7.98
C LEU A 495 26.34 10.67 -7.55
N PRO A 496 25.68 11.46 -8.41
CA PRO A 496 25.03 12.69 -8.00
C PRO A 496 23.93 12.41 -6.95
N LEU A 497 23.76 13.36 -6.04
CA LEU A 497 22.76 13.36 -4.97
C LEU A 497 21.84 14.58 -5.17
N LEU A 498 20.53 14.39 -5.12
CA LEU A 498 19.53 15.45 -5.27
C LEU A 498 18.58 15.49 -4.09
N GLY A 499 18.63 16.58 -3.32
CA GLY A 499 17.61 16.90 -2.34
C GLY A 499 16.35 17.44 -3.01
N VAL A 500 15.20 16.85 -2.71
CA VAL A 500 13.90 17.18 -3.30
C VAL A 500 12.95 17.64 -2.20
N GLN A 501 12.26 18.76 -2.44
CA GLN A 501 11.34 19.33 -1.45
C GLN A 501 10.09 18.44 -1.28
N HIS A 502 9.71 18.19 -0.03
CA HIS A 502 8.67 17.24 0.37
C HIS A 502 7.32 17.46 -0.33
N HIS A 503 6.81 18.69 -0.33
CA HIS A 503 5.50 19.04 -0.87
C HIS A 503 5.50 19.05 -2.41
N HIS A 504 6.62 19.43 -3.03
CA HIS A 504 6.85 19.26 -4.45
C HIS A 504 6.87 17.77 -4.84
N ALA A 505 7.53 16.90 -4.06
CA ALA A 505 7.50 15.45 -4.28
C ALA A 505 6.08 14.87 -4.16
N HIS A 506 5.28 15.31 -3.18
CA HIS A 506 3.86 14.91 -3.07
C HIS A 506 3.06 15.25 -4.34
N ALA A 507 3.22 16.46 -4.88
CA ALA A 507 2.57 16.87 -6.12
C ALA A 507 3.09 16.09 -7.35
N ALA A 508 4.41 15.97 -7.46
CA ALA A 508 5.09 15.26 -8.54
C ALA A 508 4.72 13.77 -8.61
N ALA A 509 4.50 13.11 -7.46
CA ALA A 509 4.06 11.72 -7.41
C ALA A 509 2.73 11.52 -8.15
N VAL A 510 1.77 12.44 -7.94
CA VAL A 510 0.46 12.43 -8.62
C VAL A 510 0.62 12.76 -10.11
N LEU A 511 1.41 13.78 -10.46
CA LEU A 511 1.64 14.13 -11.87
C LEU A 511 2.27 12.96 -12.65
N ALA A 512 3.23 12.26 -12.06
CA ALA A 512 3.89 11.10 -12.66
C ALA A 512 2.92 9.95 -12.97
N GLU A 513 2.08 9.55 -12.02
CA GLU A 513 1.15 8.42 -12.21
C GLU A 513 -0.03 8.72 -13.14
N HIS A 514 -0.35 10.01 -13.37
CA HIS A 514 -1.33 10.49 -14.35
C HIS A 514 -0.69 10.85 -15.70
N GLY A 515 0.63 10.77 -15.83
CA GLY A 515 1.35 11.08 -17.07
C GLY A 515 1.32 12.56 -17.47
N ARG A 516 1.19 13.48 -16.52
CA ARG A 516 1.05 14.94 -16.77
C ARG A 516 2.41 15.63 -16.76
N GLN A 517 2.55 16.64 -17.63
CA GLN A 517 3.78 17.41 -17.86
C GLN A 517 3.47 18.90 -18.01
N GLY A 518 4.50 19.76 -17.94
CA GLY A 518 4.38 21.21 -17.90
C GLY A 518 3.90 21.72 -16.54
N SER A 519 3.55 23.01 -16.48
CA SER A 519 3.11 23.67 -15.25
C SER A 519 1.72 23.20 -14.79
N HIS A 520 1.59 22.82 -13.51
CA HIS A 520 0.29 22.55 -12.85
C HIS A 520 0.22 23.25 -11.49
N LEU A 521 -0.98 23.64 -11.10
CA LEU A 521 -1.28 24.04 -9.73
C LEU A 521 -1.39 22.80 -8.82
N ALA A 522 -0.78 22.86 -7.63
CA ALA A 522 -0.80 21.79 -6.65
C ALA A 522 -1.12 22.31 -5.25
N LEU A 523 -2.09 21.67 -4.60
CA LEU A 523 -2.49 21.91 -3.24
C LEU A 523 -1.91 20.77 -2.37
N ALA A 524 -0.89 21.10 -1.57
CA ALA A 524 -0.12 20.14 -0.77
C ALA A 524 -0.49 20.29 0.72
N LEU A 525 -1.32 19.39 1.23
CA LEU A 525 -1.88 19.45 2.58
C LEU A 525 -1.46 18.22 3.39
N ASP A 526 -0.64 18.45 4.41
CA ASP A 526 0.03 17.37 5.14
C ASP A 526 0.32 17.69 6.61
N GLY A 527 0.87 16.69 7.33
CA GLY A 527 1.28 16.77 8.73
C GLY A 527 2.54 17.62 8.95
N VAL A 528 3.64 17.30 8.27
CA VAL A 528 4.90 18.05 8.34
C VAL A 528 5.82 17.68 7.18
N GLY A 529 6.47 18.66 6.56
CA GLY A 529 7.64 18.46 5.70
C GLY A 529 8.54 19.68 5.73
N LEU A 530 9.85 19.50 5.53
CA LEU A 530 10.79 20.62 5.64
C LEU A 530 10.61 21.62 4.48
N GLY A 531 10.43 22.89 4.85
CA GLY A 531 10.40 24.01 3.91
C GLY A 531 11.79 24.40 3.41
N THR A 532 11.86 25.05 2.25
CA THR A 532 13.11 25.66 1.75
C THR A 532 13.58 26.85 2.59
N ASP A 533 12.71 27.38 3.44
CA ASP A 533 12.95 28.39 4.47
C ASP A 533 13.34 27.79 5.83
N GLY A 534 13.43 26.46 5.95
CA GLY A 534 13.68 25.74 7.20
C GLY A 534 12.47 25.60 8.13
N ALA A 535 11.29 26.11 7.75
CA ALA A 535 10.07 26.00 8.55
C ALA A 535 9.32 24.67 8.33
N ALA A 536 8.42 24.32 9.25
CA ALA A 536 7.57 23.14 9.15
C ALA A 536 6.36 23.42 8.23
N TRP A 537 6.46 23.04 6.95
CA TRP A 537 5.38 23.19 5.96
C TRP A 537 4.33 22.08 6.07
N GLY A 538 3.18 22.29 5.43
CA GLY A 538 2.09 21.29 5.34
C GLY A 538 0.73 21.85 4.91
N GLY A 539 0.67 23.08 4.42
CA GLY A 539 -0.58 23.73 4.03
C GLY A 539 -0.32 24.71 2.89
N GLU A 540 0.22 24.18 1.79
CA GLU A 540 0.89 24.95 0.74
C GLU A 540 0.08 24.95 -0.57
N LEU A 541 0.05 26.09 -1.25
CA LEU A 541 -0.35 26.18 -2.65
C LEU A 541 0.91 26.41 -3.48
N LEU A 542 1.24 25.43 -4.32
CA LEU A 542 2.43 25.41 -5.16
C LEU A 542 2.04 25.48 -6.64
N ARG A 543 2.90 26.07 -7.46
CA ARG A 543 2.94 25.84 -8.90
C ARG A 543 4.17 25.02 -9.21
N VAL A 544 3.98 23.85 -9.81
CA VAL A 544 5.05 22.88 -10.08
C VAL A 544 5.23 22.74 -11.58
N ASP A 545 6.47 22.74 -12.05
CA ASP A 545 6.81 22.60 -13.47
C ASP A 545 8.18 21.90 -13.61
N GLY A 546 8.20 20.76 -14.30
CA GLY A 546 9.40 19.93 -14.44
C GLY A 546 10.04 19.55 -13.10
N ALA A 547 11.34 19.84 -12.96
CA ALA A 547 12.07 19.70 -11.70
C ALA A 547 11.97 20.91 -10.74
N SER A 548 11.17 21.93 -11.07
CA SER A 548 11.06 23.20 -10.33
C SER A 548 9.69 23.43 -9.69
N PHE A 549 9.63 24.30 -8.67
CA PHE A 549 8.37 24.74 -8.09
C PHE A 549 8.43 26.19 -7.55
N GLU A 550 7.28 26.83 -7.49
CA GLU A 550 7.01 28.15 -6.91
C GLU A 550 6.00 28.00 -5.76
N ARG A 551 6.27 28.59 -4.59
CA ARG A 551 5.31 28.63 -3.46
C ARG A 551 4.42 29.87 -3.63
N LEU A 552 3.19 29.68 -4.12
CA LEU A 552 2.25 30.78 -4.38
C LEU A 552 1.60 31.33 -3.12
N GLY A 553 1.44 30.47 -2.12
CA GLY A 553 0.79 30.80 -0.86
C GLY A 553 0.90 29.66 0.15
N HIS A 554 0.58 29.98 1.39
CA HIS A 554 0.54 29.02 2.49
C HIS A 554 -0.52 29.39 3.54
N LEU A 555 -0.86 28.48 4.45
CA LEU A 555 -1.60 28.84 5.67
C LEU A 555 -0.83 29.90 6.47
N VAL A 556 -1.51 30.83 7.12
CA VAL A 556 -0.85 31.76 8.05
C VAL A 556 -0.18 30.94 9.19
N PRO A 557 1.12 31.14 9.47
CA PRO A 557 1.84 30.31 10.43
C PRO A 557 1.23 30.31 11.84
N LEU A 558 1.21 29.14 12.49
CA LEU A 558 0.95 28.95 13.91
C LEU A 558 2.23 28.53 14.64
N ALA A 559 2.31 28.77 15.95
CA ALA A 559 3.41 28.30 16.79
C ALA A 559 3.27 26.80 17.13
N LEU A 560 4.39 26.07 17.16
CA LEU A 560 4.49 24.69 17.67
C LEU A 560 5.14 24.67 19.08
N PRO A 561 4.41 24.93 20.19
CA PRO A 561 5.02 25.04 21.51
C PRO A 561 5.57 23.69 22.01
N GLY A 562 6.88 23.51 21.87
CA GLY A 562 7.60 22.27 22.14
C GLY A 562 7.82 21.36 20.92
N GLY A 563 7.74 21.89 19.69
CA GLY A 563 8.06 21.17 18.45
C GLY A 563 7.24 19.89 18.28
N ASP A 564 7.92 18.75 18.11
CA ASP A 564 7.31 17.43 17.91
C ASP A 564 6.31 17.02 19.01
N ARG A 565 6.43 17.58 20.22
CA ARG A 565 5.41 17.37 21.27
C ARG A 565 4.06 17.92 20.84
N ALA A 566 4.00 19.06 20.16
CA ALA A 566 2.76 19.64 19.66
C ALA A 566 2.14 18.81 18.52
N ALA A 567 2.94 18.01 17.80
CA ALA A 567 2.44 17.06 16.80
C ALA A 567 1.79 15.80 17.40
N ASN A 568 2.03 15.50 18.69
CA ASN A 568 1.42 14.38 19.42
C ASN A 568 0.43 14.84 20.51
N GLU A 569 0.49 16.08 20.94
CA GLU A 569 -0.37 16.67 21.99
C GLU A 569 -1.25 17.80 21.39
N PRO A 570 -2.34 17.51 20.65
CA PRO A 570 -3.23 18.52 20.05
C PRO A 570 -3.69 19.66 20.97
N TRP A 571 -3.77 19.44 22.29
CA TRP A 571 -4.06 20.51 23.27
C TRP A 571 -3.05 21.67 23.19
N ARG A 572 -1.81 21.40 22.80
CA ARG A 572 -0.75 22.41 22.58
C ARG A 572 -1.04 23.30 21.38
N MET A 573 -1.56 22.74 20.30
CA MET A 573 -1.97 23.50 19.13
C MET A 573 -3.18 24.38 19.44
N ALA A 574 -4.14 23.87 20.22
CA ALA A 574 -5.25 24.66 20.74
C ALA A 574 -4.77 25.79 21.67
N ALA A 575 -3.77 25.56 22.53
CA ALA A 575 -3.14 26.59 23.34
C ALA A 575 -2.46 27.68 22.49
N ALA A 576 -1.78 27.31 21.40
CA ALA A 576 -1.19 28.27 20.46
C ALA A 576 -2.26 29.16 19.77
N VAL A 577 -3.42 28.60 19.44
CA VAL A 577 -4.58 29.38 18.96
C VAL A 577 -5.10 30.32 20.05
N LEU A 578 -5.34 29.83 21.27
CA LEU A 578 -5.83 30.69 22.36
C LEU A 578 -4.88 31.86 22.64
N HIS A 579 -3.57 31.61 22.65
CA HIS A 579 -2.56 32.65 22.74
C HIS A 579 -2.72 33.69 21.62
N ARG A 580 -2.83 33.25 20.36
CA ARG A 580 -3.00 34.12 19.19
C ARG A 580 -4.31 34.94 19.22
N LEU A 581 -5.36 34.41 19.85
CA LEU A 581 -6.62 35.11 20.10
C LEU A 581 -6.56 36.12 21.27
N GLY A 582 -5.40 36.27 21.93
CA GLY A 582 -5.24 37.10 23.14
C GLY A 582 -5.77 36.42 24.42
N ARG A 583 -6.17 35.14 24.34
CA ARG A 583 -6.83 34.35 25.39
C ARG A 583 -5.83 33.52 26.21
N ASN A 584 -4.60 34.01 26.37
CA ASN A 584 -3.49 33.26 26.99
C ASN A 584 -3.77 32.83 28.44
N SER A 585 -4.57 33.62 29.17
CA SER A 585 -5.02 33.31 30.54
C SER A 585 -5.90 32.05 30.63
N GLU A 586 -6.68 31.72 29.59
CA GLU A 586 -7.59 30.57 29.57
C GLU A 586 -6.85 29.22 29.45
N ILE A 587 -5.60 29.21 28.95
CA ILE A 587 -4.83 27.99 28.66
C ILE A 587 -4.66 27.11 29.90
N ALA A 588 -4.34 27.72 31.04
CA ALA A 588 -4.07 26.99 32.29
C ALA A 588 -5.34 26.38 32.92
N GLU A 589 -6.51 26.95 32.65
CA GLU A 589 -7.80 26.49 33.15
C GLU A 589 -8.40 25.42 32.22
N ARG A 590 -8.50 25.73 30.91
CA ARG A 590 -9.05 24.83 29.89
C ARG A 590 -8.29 23.50 29.79
N PHE A 591 -6.98 23.53 30.01
CA PHE A 591 -6.13 22.34 29.97
C PHE A 591 -5.57 21.98 31.36
N ALA A 592 -6.32 22.23 32.44
CA ALA A 592 -5.88 21.93 33.81
C ALA A 592 -5.48 20.45 34.06
N ALA A 593 -6.03 19.50 33.28
CA ALA A 593 -5.63 18.09 33.30
C ALA A 593 -4.20 17.85 32.74
N GLN A 594 -3.64 18.80 32.01
CA GLN A 594 -2.31 18.74 31.41
C GLN A 594 -1.31 19.49 32.30
N GLN A 595 -0.43 18.75 32.98
CA GLN A 595 0.55 19.32 33.93
C GLN A 595 1.39 20.46 33.33
N ALA A 596 1.67 20.40 32.01
CA ALA A 596 2.46 21.39 31.30
C ALA A 596 1.69 22.65 30.86
N ALA A 597 0.37 22.77 31.10
CA ALA A 597 -0.45 23.85 30.53
C ALA A 597 0.04 25.26 30.90
N ARG A 598 0.39 25.49 32.18
CA ARG A 598 0.97 26.77 32.64
C ARG A 598 2.32 27.09 31.99
N ALA A 599 3.18 26.07 31.85
CA ALA A 599 4.48 26.23 31.19
C ALA A 599 4.32 26.54 29.69
N VAL A 600 3.38 25.89 29.00
CA VAL A 600 3.08 26.18 27.58
C VAL A 600 2.53 27.60 27.40
N ALA A 601 1.67 28.09 28.30
CA ALA A 601 1.20 29.47 28.28
C ALA A 601 2.34 30.51 28.47
N GLN A 602 3.40 30.14 29.20
CA GLN A 602 4.62 30.96 29.36
C GLN A 602 5.55 30.85 28.14
N MET A 603 5.73 29.64 27.58
CA MET A 603 6.49 29.41 26.34
C MET A 603 5.94 30.23 25.18
N LEU A 604 4.62 30.23 25.00
CA LEU A 604 3.94 31.02 23.96
C LEU A 604 4.11 32.53 24.21
N ALA A 605 3.93 33.00 25.45
CA ALA A 605 4.10 34.41 25.79
C ALA A 605 5.53 34.94 25.64
N GLY A 606 6.55 34.07 25.71
CA GLY A 606 7.96 34.43 25.52
C GLY A 606 8.56 34.00 24.17
N ASP A 607 7.77 33.40 23.26
CA ASP A 607 8.21 32.77 22.01
C ASP A 607 9.36 31.74 22.17
N ILE A 608 9.32 30.96 23.26
CA ILE A 608 10.39 30.02 23.64
C ILE A 608 10.08 28.61 23.13
N HIS A 609 10.93 28.07 22.25
CA HIS A 609 10.76 26.76 21.60
C HIS A 609 9.39 26.60 20.91
N CYS A 610 8.98 27.65 20.19
CA CYS A 610 7.69 27.79 19.52
C CYS A 610 7.84 27.89 17.98
N PRO A 611 8.61 27.02 17.29
CA PRO A 611 8.90 27.19 15.86
C PRO A 611 7.61 27.28 15.02
N PRO A 612 7.60 28.09 13.94
CA PRO A 612 6.42 28.31 13.13
C PRO A 612 6.11 27.09 12.25
N THR A 613 4.81 26.84 12.04
CA THR A 613 4.31 25.85 11.08
C THR A 613 3.18 26.41 10.22
N THR A 614 3.15 26.02 8.95
CA THR A 614 2.04 26.25 8.03
C THR A 614 1.22 24.98 7.79
N SER A 615 1.38 23.96 8.65
CA SER A 615 0.79 22.62 8.49
C SER A 615 -0.73 22.58 8.62
N MET A 616 -1.37 21.93 7.64
CA MET A 616 -2.79 21.57 7.68
C MET A 616 -3.07 20.49 8.72
N GLY A 617 -2.18 19.49 8.88
CA GLY A 617 -2.32 18.49 9.95
C GLY A 617 -2.32 19.13 11.34
N ARG A 618 -1.46 20.12 11.57
CA ARG A 618 -1.45 20.90 12.83
C ARG A 618 -2.67 21.80 12.99
N MET A 619 -3.30 22.23 11.89
CA MET A 619 -4.59 22.94 11.90
C MET A 619 -5.75 22.01 12.33
N PHE A 620 -5.76 20.76 11.85
CA PHE A 620 -6.67 19.72 12.36
C PHE A 620 -6.44 19.45 13.84
N ASP A 621 -5.20 19.32 14.28
CA ASP A 621 -4.87 19.11 15.70
C ASP A 621 -5.32 20.30 16.57
N ALA A 622 -5.14 21.55 16.10
CA ALA A 622 -5.64 22.74 16.78
C ALA A 622 -7.16 22.70 16.97
N ALA A 623 -7.92 22.38 15.90
CA ALA A 623 -9.36 22.27 15.97
C ALA A 623 -9.82 21.11 16.89
N ALA A 624 -9.16 19.96 16.83
CA ALA A 624 -9.46 18.82 17.69
C ALA A 624 -9.19 19.11 19.17
N GLY A 625 -8.11 19.84 19.48
CA GLY A 625 -7.77 20.26 20.84
C GLY A 625 -8.74 21.30 21.41
N LEU A 626 -9.20 22.26 20.60
CA LEU A 626 -10.21 23.26 21.00
C LEU A 626 -11.56 22.61 21.31
N LEU A 627 -11.99 21.65 20.47
CA LEU A 627 -13.24 20.91 20.63
C LEU A 627 -13.16 19.80 21.70
N GLY A 628 -12.02 19.62 22.37
CA GLY A 628 -11.83 18.59 23.40
C GLY A 628 -11.85 17.15 22.89
N ILE A 629 -11.72 16.93 21.58
CA ILE A 629 -11.87 15.61 20.92
C ILE A 629 -10.75 14.66 21.30
N LYS A 630 -9.51 15.15 21.31
CA LYS A 630 -8.33 14.38 21.74
C LYS A 630 -7.26 15.35 22.24
N ALA A 631 -6.85 15.24 23.51
CA ALA A 631 -5.78 16.08 24.05
C ALA A 631 -4.39 15.57 23.66
N VAL A 632 -4.16 14.26 23.73
CA VAL A 632 -2.90 13.57 23.42
C VAL A 632 -3.21 12.38 22.51
N MET A 633 -2.47 12.23 21.41
CA MET A 633 -2.64 11.13 20.46
C MET A 633 -1.75 9.94 20.82
N ALA A 634 -2.29 8.73 20.64
CA ALA A 634 -1.55 7.47 20.75
C ALA A 634 -0.90 7.05 19.42
N TYR A 635 -1.25 7.69 18.30
CA TYR A 635 -0.62 7.51 17.00
C TYR A 635 -0.86 8.72 16.08
N GLU A 636 0.04 8.93 15.13
CA GLU A 636 -0.01 10.05 14.18
C GLU A 636 -1.33 10.08 13.37
N GLY A 637 -1.93 11.27 13.28
CA GLY A 637 -3.20 11.52 12.59
C GLY A 637 -4.47 11.13 13.36
N GLN A 638 -4.38 10.57 14.57
CA GLN A 638 -5.54 10.09 15.34
C GLN A 638 -6.62 11.17 15.54
N ALA A 639 -6.24 12.38 15.93
CA ALA A 639 -7.18 13.48 16.20
C ALA A 639 -7.94 13.90 14.93
N ALA A 640 -7.23 14.05 13.80
CA ALA A 640 -7.82 14.32 12.50
C ALA A 640 -8.77 13.20 12.03
N MET A 641 -8.43 11.93 12.27
CA MET A 641 -9.29 10.79 11.95
C MET A 641 -10.56 10.73 12.83
N ALA A 642 -10.45 11.10 14.10
CA ALA A 642 -11.61 11.21 15.00
C ALA A 642 -12.53 12.37 14.57
N MET A 643 -11.96 13.53 14.22
CA MET A 643 -12.70 14.65 13.63
C MET A 643 -13.41 14.28 12.33
N GLU A 644 -12.75 13.54 11.41
CA GLU A 644 -13.38 13.03 10.19
C GLU A 644 -14.61 12.17 10.54
N GLY A 645 -14.47 11.28 11.54
CA GLY A 645 -15.54 10.41 11.99
C GLY A 645 -16.73 11.15 12.58
N MET A 646 -16.48 12.12 13.46
CA MET A 646 -17.50 12.98 14.06
C MET A 646 -18.24 13.82 13.01
N ALA A 647 -17.51 14.48 12.11
CA ALA A 647 -18.10 15.24 11.01
C ALA A 647 -18.95 14.35 10.08
N GLN A 648 -18.49 13.12 9.81
CA GLN A 648 -19.21 12.15 8.99
C GLN A 648 -20.47 11.57 9.68
N CYS A 649 -20.54 11.58 11.01
CA CYS A 649 -21.75 11.23 11.77
C CYS A 649 -22.74 12.39 11.85
N TYR A 650 -22.27 13.62 12.08
CA TYR A 650 -23.11 14.82 12.12
C TYR A 650 -23.79 15.10 10.77
N GLY A 651 -23.06 14.94 9.66
CA GLY A 651 -23.55 15.20 8.32
C GLY A 651 -23.18 16.59 7.78
N ASP A 652 -23.86 16.99 6.71
CA ASP A 652 -23.50 18.19 5.96
C ASP A 652 -24.01 19.47 6.67
N ILE A 653 -23.18 20.51 6.72
CA ILE A 653 -23.46 21.82 7.34
C ILE A 653 -22.94 22.94 6.44
N LEU A 654 -23.57 24.12 6.51
CA LEU A 654 -23.08 25.31 5.80
C LEU A 654 -21.74 25.80 6.41
N PRO A 655 -20.81 26.33 5.59
CA PRO A 655 -19.58 26.95 6.08
C PRO A 655 -19.88 28.24 6.85
N LEU A 656 -18.97 28.61 7.76
CA LEU A 656 -19.02 29.90 8.45
C LEU A 656 -18.63 31.04 7.48
N GLU A 657 -19.56 31.94 7.15
CA GLU A 657 -19.38 32.99 6.12
C GLU A 657 -18.18 33.91 6.35
N GLN A 658 -17.80 34.15 7.61
CA GLN A 658 -16.62 34.95 7.99
C GLN A 658 -15.52 34.09 8.65
N GLY A 659 -15.45 32.80 8.30
CA GLY A 659 -14.54 31.83 8.92
C GLY A 659 -13.08 31.92 8.49
N TRP A 660 -12.74 32.69 7.44
CA TRP A 660 -11.38 32.83 6.94
C TRP A 660 -11.09 34.22 6.40
N LYS A 661 -9.80 34.54 6.21
CA LYS A 661 -9.32 35.71 5.49
C LYS A 661 -8.20 35.29 4.53
N ILE A 662 -8.05 36.02 3.43
CA ILE A 662 -6.95 35.81 2.47
C ILE A 662 -6.20 37.14 2.35
N ASP A 663 -4.91 37.14 2.67
CA ASP A 663 -4.06 38.33 2.65
C ASP A 663 -2.66 37.98 2.12
N GLN A 664 -2.19 38.71 1.10
CA GLN A 664 -0.89 38.50 0.46
C GLN A 664 -0.59 37.02 0.13
N GLY A 665 -1.60 36.30 -0.37
CA GLY A 665 -1.52 34.87 -0.68
C GLY A 665 -1.54 33.92 0.52
N ARG A 666 -1.61 34.43 1.76
CA ARG A 666 -1.76 33.61 2.96
C ARG A 666 -3.23 33.36 3.29
N LEU A 667 -3.56 32.13 3.65
CA LEU A 667 -4.90 31.76 4.14
C LEU A 667 -4.94 31.75 5.67
N ASP A 668 -5.71 32.67 6.25
CA ASP A 668 -5.94 32.76 7.69
C ASP A 668 -7.24 32.04 8.08
N LEU A 669 -7.11 31.01 8.93
CA LEU A 669 -8.23 30.25 9.50
C LEU A 669 -8.52 30.62 10.96
N LEU A 670 -7.84 31.63 11.52
CA LEU A 670 -8.06 32.09 12.89
C LEU A 670 -9.52 32.47 13.21
N PRO A 671 -10.33 33.06 12.30
CA PRO A 671 -11.74 33.33 12.60
C PRO A 671 -12.57 32.05 12.80
N LEU A 672 -12.34 31.00 12.00
CA LEU A 672 -12.94 29.68 12.21
C LEU A 672 -12.48 29.09 13.55
N LEU A 673 -11.18 29.12 13.84
CA LEU A 673 -10.66 28.59 15.10
C LEU A 673 -11.19 29.34 16.33
N ALA A 674 -11.44 30.65 16.22
CA ALA A 674 -12.11 31.43 17.25
C ALA A 674 -13.54 30.92 17.53
N ALA A 675 -14.32 30.68 16.47
CA ALA A 675 -15.66 30.10 16.61
C ALA A 675 -15.63 28.69 17.23
N LEU A 676 -14.62 27.87 16.88
CA LEU A 676 -14.44 26.53 17.46
C LEU A 676 -13.96 26.56 18.93
N ALA A 677 -13.28 27.61 19.38
CA ALA A 677 -12.84 27.76 20.76
C ALA A 677 -14.00 27.94 21.76
N ASP A 678 -15.16 28.38 21.28
CA ASP A 678 -16.38 28.59 22.06
C ASP A 678 -17.52 27.62 21.66
N GLU A 679 -17.25 26.70 20.72
CA GLU A 679 -18.15 25.61 20.35
C GLU A 679 -18.22 24.54 21.46
N ARG A 680 -19.43 24.09 21.79
CA ARG A 680 -19.67 23.10 22.86
C ARG A 680 -20.06 21.72 22.33
N ASN A 681 -20.50 21.62 21.08
CA ASN A 681 -20.79 20.36 20.42
C ASN A 681 -19.63 19.99 19.48
N ALA A 682 -18.80 19.03 19.90
CA ALA A 682 -17.64 18.57 19.14
C ALA A 682 -17.99 18.00 17.75
N GLU A 683 -19.14 17.34 17.59
CA GLU A 683 -19.58 16.80 16.30
C GLU A 683 -19.96 17.92 15.33
N ARG A 684 -20.73 18.91 15.82
CA ARG A 684 -21.07 20.12 15.05
C ARG A 684 -19.82 20.93 14.71
N GLY A 685 -18.90 21.09 15.67
CA GLY A 685 -17.63 21.79 15.47
C GLY A 685 -16.74 21.11 14.44
N ALA A 686 -16.65 19.77 14.48
CA ALA A 686 -15.92 19.00 13.48
C ALA A 686 -16.56 19.17 12.08
N ALA A 687 -17.88 19.08 11.95
CA ALA A 687 -18.57 19.32 10.67
C ALA A 687 -18.33 20.75 10.15
N LEU A 688 -18.47 21.76 11.02
CA LEU A 688 -18.27 23.16 10.70
C LEU A 688 -16.84 23.45 10.25
N PHE A 689 -15.85 22.84 10.91
CA PHE A 689 -14.43 22.93 10.51
C PHE A 689 -14.23 22.45 9.08
N HIS A 690 -14.69 21.24 8.74
CA HIS A 690 -14.50 20.68 7.38
C HIS A 690 -15.25 21.49 6.31
N ALA A 691 -16.49 21.90 6.57
CA ALA A 691 -17.29 22.68 5.63
C ALA A 691 -16.65 24.05 5.35
N THR A 692 -16.22 24.74 6.41
CA THR A 692 -15.57 26.06 6.32
C THR A 692 -14.18 25.94 5.68
N LEU A 693 -13.39 24.94 6.04
CA LEU A 693 -12.07 24.69 5.44
C LEU A 693 -12.17 24.44 3.92
N ALA A 694 -13.13 23.64 3.48
CA ALA A 694 -13.33 23.39 2.05
C ALA A 694 -13.77 24.65 1.29
N ALA A 695 -14.56 25.54 1.91
CA ALA A 695 -14.90 26.84 1.34
C ALA A 695 -13.67 27.76 1.27
N ALA A 696 -12.94 27.89 2.37
CA ALA A 696 -11.73 28.69 2.51
C ALA A 696 -10.65 28.33 1.48
N ILE A 697 -10.38 27.04 1.28
CA ILE A 697 -9.45 26.54 0.26
C ILE A 697 -9.92 26.88 -1.15
N THR A 698 -11.23 26.80 -1.42
CA THR A 698 -11.80 27.11 -2.75
C THR A 698 -11.57 28.57 -3.10
N ASP A 699 -11.90 29.47 -2.18
CA ASP A 699 -11.77 30.91 -2.40
C ASP A 699 -10.30 31.33 -2.45
N TRP A 700 -9.45 30.71 -1.63
CA TRP A 700 -8.00 30.93 -1.64
C TRP A 700 -7.36 30.55 -2.98
N LEU A 701 -7.72 29.39 -3.53
CA LEU A 701 -7.31 28.98 -4.87
C LEU A 701 -7.79 29.98 -5.93
N ARG A 702 -9.05 30.45 -5.85
CA ARG A 702 -9.59 31.43 -6.80
C ARG A 702 -8.94 32.81 -6.74
N VAL A 703 -8.49 33.24 -5.57
CA VAL A 703 -7.73 34.50 -5.41
C VAL A 703 -6.31 34.40 -5.97
N LEU A 704 -5.62 33.27 -5.75
CA LEU A 704 -4.22 33.10 -6.16
C LEU A 704 -4.00 32.56 -7.57
N ALA A 705 -4.94 31.78 -8.09
CA ALA A 705 -4.90 31.17 -9.41
C ALA A 705 -6.24 31.36 -10.15
N PRO A 706 -6.63 32.62 -10.44
CA PRO A 706 -7.83 32.90 -11.21
C PRO A 706 -7.72 32.29 -12.61
N GLY A 707 -8.78 31.60 -13.06
CA GLY A 707 -8.81 30.92 -14.35
C GLY A 707 -8.28 29.48 -14.36
N GLU A 708 -7.70 28.98 -13.26
CA GLU A 708 -7.23 27.59 -13.20
C GLU A 708 -8.41 26.59 -13.35
N GLU A 709 -8.20 25.54 -14.14
CA GLU A 709 -9.18 24.49 -14.44
C GLU A 709 -8.87 23.15 -13.73
N ALA A 710 -7.67 22.98 -13.20
CA ALA A 710 -7.28 21.76 -12.51
C ALA A 710 -6.28 22.01 -11.39
N VAL A 711 -6.41 21.25 -10.30
CA VAL A 711 -5.46 21.29 -9.18
C VAL A 711 -5.10 19.88 -8.74
N VAL A 712 -3.80 19.64 -8.57
CA VAL A 712 -3.26 18.41 -8.00
C VAL A 712 -3.49 18.41 -6.49
N ALA A 713 -4.01 17.31 -5.96
CA ALA A 713 -4.29 17.12 -4.54
C ALA A 713 -3.40 16.01 -3.96
N SER A 714 -2.50 16.38 -3.03
CA SER A 714 -1.56 15.45 -2.43
C SER A 714 -1.10 15.90 -1.03
N GLY A 715 -0.43 15.01 -0.28
CA GLY A 715 -0.19 15.13 1.16
C GLY A 715 -1.24 14.36 1.98
N GLY A 716 -0.86 13.97 3.20
CA GLY A 716 -1.63 13.06 4.06
C GLY A 716 -3.05 13.52 4.40
N CYS A 717 -3.35 14.82 4.39
CA CYS A 717 -4.69 15.33 4.66
C CYS A 717 -5.72 14.94 3.58
N PHE A 718 -5.29 14.60 2.37
CA PHE A 718 -6.19 14.10 1.31
C PHE A 718 -6.66 12.65 1.50
N LEU A 719 -6.30 12.01 2.63
CA LEU A 719 -6.97 10.80 3.09
C LEU A 719 -8.34 11.08 3.73
N ASN A 720 -8.58 12.30 4.24
CA ASN A 720 -9.83 12.70 4.87
C ASN A 720 -10.97 12.81 3.84
N GLN A 721 -11.97 11.91 3.91
CA GLN A 721 -13.02 11.85 2.89
C GLN A 721 -14.05 12.97 3.02
N VAL A 722 -14.26 13.51 4.22
CA VAL A 722 -15.17 14.64 4.43
C VAL A 722 -14.61 15.88 3.71
N LEU A 723 -13.31 16.15 3.89
CA LEU A 723 -12.59 17.22 3.18
C LEU A 723 -12.57 16.98 1.66
N VAL A 724 -12.13 15.81 1.20
CA VAL A 724 -12.05 15.50 -0.24
C VAL A 724 -13.41 15.58 -0.93
N ARG A 725 -14.48 15.07 -0.31
CA ARG A 725 -15.86 15.15 -0.84
C ARG A 725 -16.32 16.61 -0.95
N ALA A 726 -16.08 17.41 0.08
CA ALA A 726 -16.44 18.82 0.10
C ALA A 726 -15.67 19.63 -0.95
N LEU A 727 -14.35 19.44 -1.06
CA LEU A 727 -13.51 20.06 -2.09
C LEU A 727 -13.97 19.65 -3.50
N ARG A 728 -14.15 18.35 -3.77
CA ARG A 728 -14.61 17.86 -5.09
C ARG A 728 -15.96 18.48 -5.49
N SER A 729 -16.89 18.63 -4.54
CA SER A 729 -18.17 19.30 -4.78
C SER A 729 -18.01 20.79 -5.10
N ARG A 730 -17.25 21.52 -4.28
CA ARG A 730 -17.06 22.98 -4.44
C ARG A 730 -16.27 23.34 -5.69
N PHE A 731 -15.20 22.61 -5.96
CA PHE A 731 -14.39 22.76 -7.16
C PHE A 731 -15.22 22.44 -8.41
N GLY A 732 -16.03 21.38 -8.39
CA GLY A 732 -16.93 21.00 -9.49
C GLY A 732 -17.94 22.09 -9.85
N VAL A 733 -18.56 22.75 -8.85
CA VAL A 733 -19.47 23.90 -9.07
C VAL A 733 -18.77 25.07 -9.77
N GLN A 734 -17.48 25.25 -9.53
CA GLN A 734 -16.68 26.29 -10.15
C GLN A 734 -15.92 25.83 -11.42
N GLY A 735 -16.07 24.59 -11.86
CA GLY A 735 -15.36 24.04 -13.03
C GLY A 735 -13.90 23.62 -12.80
N ILE A 736 -13.40 23.61 -11.56
CA ILE A 736 -12.07 23.06 -11.24
C ILE A 736 -12.14 21.54 -11.12
N ARG A 737 -11.21 20.83 -11.75
CA ARG A 737 -11.00 19.39 -11.59
C ARG A 737 -9.95 19.09 -10.50
N LEU A 738 -10.33 18.26 -9.54
CA LEU A 738 -9.39 17.72 -8.54
C LEU A 738 -8.64 16.51 -9.12
N ILE A 739 -7.31 16.58 -9.19
CA ILE A 739 -6.45 15.48 -9.64
C ILE A 739 -5.89 14.78 -8.41
N GLU A 740 -6.47 13.62 -8.09
CA GLU A 740 -6.19 12.83 -6.88
C GLU A 740 -5.26 11.64 -7.17
N ALA A 741 -4.47 11.22 -6.18
CA ALA A 741 -3.64 10.00 -6.25
C ALA A 741 -4.47 8.70 -6.39
N ARG A 742 -3.97 7.73 -7.18
CA ARG A 742 -4.64 6.48 -7.58
C ARG A 742 -3.75 5.24 -7.56
N GLN A 743 -2.46 5.35 -7.91
CA GLN A 743 -1.50 4.23 -7.99
C GLN A 743 -0.53 4.19 -6.80
N VAL A 744 -0.31 5.34 -6.16
CA VAL A 744 0.31 5.50 -4.82
C VAL A 744 -0.69 6.09 -3.82
N PRO A 745 -0.44 5.99 -2.50
CA PRO A 745 -1.17 6.81 -1.54
C PRO A 745 -0.77 8.30 -1.68
N PRO A 746 -1.64 9.25 -1.31
CA PRO A 746 -1.30 10.68 -1.27
C PRO A 746 -0.45 11.06 -0.05
N ASN A 747 -0.15 10.12 0.86
CA ASN A 747 0.77 10.33 1.99
C ASN A 747 2.21 9.94 1.60
N ASP A 748 3.14 10.04 2.56
CA ASP A 748 4.57 9.77 2.41
C ASP A 748 4.92 8.43 1.74
N GLY A 749 4.04 7.42 1.81
CA GLY A 749 4.19 6.15 1.08
C GLY A 749 4.11 6.27 -0.45
N GLY A 750 3.83 7.46 -0.98
CA GLY A 750 3.95 7.82 -2.39
C GLY A 750 5.14 8.74 -2.72
N LEU A 751 5.79 9.35 -1.71
CA LEU A 751 6.76 10.44 -1.87
C LEU A 751 7.95 10.07 -2.77
N ALA A 752 8.44 8.83 -2.64
CA ALA A 752 9.57 8.34 -3.44
C ALA A 752 9.29 8.31 -4.95
N VAL A 753 8.03 8.20 -5.38
CA VAL A 753 7.67 8.33 -6.82
C VAL A 753 7.86 9.75 -7.30
N GLY A 754 7.46 10.74 -6.49
CA GLY A 754 7.66 12.15 -6.81
C GLY A 754 9.13 12.55 -6.81
N GLN A 755 9.90 12.13 -5.81
CA GLN A 755 11.35 12.28 -5.77
C GLN A 755 12.01 11.68 -7.01
N ALA A 756 11.63 10.45 -7.40
CA ALA A 756 12.16 9.79 -8.58
C ALA A 756 11.78 10.51 -9.89
N TRP A 757 10.56 11.06 -9.96
CA TRP A 757 10.08 11.82 -11.11
C TRP A 757 10.81 13.15 -11.28
N ILE A 758 10.96 13.92 -10.20
CA ILE A 758 11.69 15.19 -10.18
C ILE A 758 13.15 15.00 -10.57
N ALA A 759 13.81 13.98 -10.01
CA ALA A 759 15.20 13.66 -10.38
C ALA A 759 15.33 13.17 -11.83
N LEU A 760 14.32 12.51 -12.39
CA LEU A 760 14.29 12.16 -13.81
C LEU A 760 14.12 13.40 -14.71
N GLN A 761 13.24 14.33 -14.36
CA GLN A 761 13.09 15.61 -15.07
C GLN A 761 14.40 16.42 -15.03
N HIS A 762 15.03 16.50 -13.85
CA HIS A 762 16.32 17.16 -13.66
C HIS A 762 17.42 16.58 -14.56
N LEU A 763 17.53 15.25 -14.68
CA LEU A 763 18.47 14.59 -15.59
C LEU A 763 18.17 14.80 -17.07
N LEU A 764 16.92 15.08 -17.43
CA LEU A 764 16.49 15.36 -18.81
C LEU A 764 16.59 16.85 -19.18
N GLY A 765 16.88 17.73 -18.22
CA GLY A 765 16.94 19.19 -18.43
C GLY A 765 15.57 19.84 -18.54
N HIS A 766 14.58 19.33 -17.80
CA HIS A 766 13.19 19.81 -17.74
C HIS A 766 12.85 20.45 -16.39
#